data_AF-G0UUY8-F1
#
_entry.id   AF-G0UUY8-F1
#
_cell.length_a   1.000
_cell.length_b   1.000
_cell.length_c   1.000
_cell.angle_alpha   90.00
_cell.angle_beta   90.00
_cell.angle_gamma   90.00
#
_symmetry.space_group_name_H-M   'P 1'
#
loop_
_entity.id
_entity.type
_entity.pdbx_description
1 polymer ?
#
loop_
_entity_poly.entity_id
_entity_poly.type
_entity_poly.pdbx_seq_one_letter_code
_entity_poly.pdbx_strand_id
1 'polypeptide(L)'
;MGSIKWKSPSLPPALITAVRSGFDAFVQLQRRRFDAYTDMLNGGSGGSKYVTAAVGVVPAPQASGTMFPETLCQWSDLFFSRLKASGDGTFVDPTVEVVWELVSIVLGILENGGESGAVVNGHYIEWYRGRFVHSEEIDQVLSNLRSAALGVESVLTDIAGPCMVAVQRSFLTGLFSHTAHLISTFVGYLRSFGTDIFSAEEESALTDVVQLLLNSPEDGRLYGDWAGTANALVVDSKRILGGGRTGHSAASQVAQQMKSLCLDILLMISGDATLIMEACYLLDLDVMDYVTAICVVCGPPMTLQQIYHLFRTTRESWEPSGGEPWYTGVVEELLGCRCVSDVVGVMHFVCKAVTKGEHFQSTAAAAGKGRVKDDSNIVSSPMKARRAMALPAALGCLGCCGDAQEEKLLRSFSLLFMAAHVADICSPPLGAPVDQINVTFIRNEVIRSYIELFRRHPLLWRTAATYVVYSPFMNPALLFRIVVGQSANAVRDRYTCLSLHTFIQSSWEDNCTFQLALRRLLHDKYPMSTTVNKWIDSVDFYRRKAIETLNGKTIRERYACGDTASAVWLALESQQTKSIQVHLEATLRSSDALLSEEVYRVGQALSNSFISIDASDSLRMLGALRACAALFEYRKSCADLQQGAGDRPKVRVEATRRVLHAADKVLQCAVPLRLHPEVVLCVVNHAADAALTLPRSQKPYMQLPRLSNALELMLVTRSDNPDGYEAKAAIIREKLMMLL
;
A
#
# COMPACT_ATOMS: atom_id res chain seq x y z
N MET A 1 -13.91 -8.80 18.33
CA MET A 1 -12.77 -7.89 18.05
C MET A 1 -11.69 -8.64 17.29
N GLY A 2 -11.73 -8.61 15.97
CA GLY A 2 -10.72 -9.23 15.12
C GLY A 2 -9.94 -8.15 14.38
N SER A 3 -8.70 -7.89 14.76
CA SER A 3 -7.76 -7.19 13.89
C SER A 3 -7.63 -8.02 12.62
N ILE A 4 -7.95 -7.44 11.45
CA ILE A 4 -7.75 -8.09 10.15
C ILE A 4 -6.24 -8.31 9.99
N LYS A 5 -5.80 -9.52 10.35
CA LYS A 5 -4.42 -9.96 10.13
C LYS A 5 -4.26 -10.30 8.66
N TRP A 6 -3.71 -9.36 7.89
CA TRP A 6 -3.26 -9.58 6.52
C TRP A 6 -2.28 -10.76 6.50
N LYS A 7 -2.70 -11.91 5.94
CA LYS A 7 -1.79 -12.99 5.59
C LYS A 7 -0.99 -12.51 4.38
N SER A 8 0.15 -11.91 4.67
CA SER A 8 0.99 -11.19 3.69
C SER A 8 1.55 -12.00 2.49
N PRO A 9 1.53 -13.35 2.41
CA PRO A 9 1.92 -14.01 1.16
C PRO A 9 0.78 -14.17 0.12
N SER A 10 -0.45 -13.68 0.37
CA SER A 10 -1.59 -13.88 -0.54
C SER A 10 -2.30 -12.59 -0.94
N LEU A 11 -1.56 -11.56 -1.35
CA LEU A 11 -2.18 -10.39 -2.01
C LEU A 11 -2.61 -10.79 -3.44
N PRO A 12 -3.86 -10.54 -3.85
CA PRO A 12 -4.29 -10.77 -5.23
C PRO A 12 -3.41 -10.01 -6.24
N PRO A 13 -3.14 -10.58 -7.43
CA PRO A 13 -2.34 -9.92 -8.47
C PRO A 13 -2.80 -8.51 -8.82
N ALA A 14 -4.12 -8.28 -8.87
CA ALA A 14 -4.70 -6.95 -9.11
C ALA A 14 -4.25 -5.91 -8.06
N LEU A 15 -4.23 -6.28 -6.78
CA LEU A 15 -3.74 -5.39 -5.71
C LEU A 15 -2.23 -5.14 -5.83
N ILE A 16 -1.45 -6.14 -6.26
CA ILE A 16 -0.02 -5.95 -6.52
C ILE A 16 0.19 -4.92 -7.65
N THR A 17 -0.59 -5.02 -8.73
CA THR A 17 -0.59 -4.06 -9.84
C THR A 17 -1.02 -2.67 -9.38
N ALA A 18 -2.07 -2.57 -8.56
CA ALA A 18 -2.53 -1.30 -7.99
C ALA A 18 -1.44 -0.62 -7.14
N VAL A 19 -0.78 -1.38 -6.26
CA VAL A 19 0.34 -0.87 -5.44
C VAL A 19 1.48 -0.37 -6.33
N ARG A 20 1.85 -1.12 -7.37
CA ARG A 20 2.91 -0.71 -8.31
C ARG A 20 2.54 0.55 -9.08
N SER A 21 1.33 0.60 -9.63
CA SER A 21 0.88 1.76 -10.40
C SER A 21 0.74 3.01 -9.52
N GLY A 22 0.24 2.89 -8.29
CA GLY A 22 0.22 3.99 -7.33
C GLY A 22 1.64 4.41 -6.92
N PHE A 23 2.53 3.44 -6.71
CA PHE A 23 3.93 3.73 -6.39
C PHE A 23 4.65 4.50 -7.49
N ASP A 24 4.41 4.18 -8.77
CA ASP A 24 5.01 4.92 -9.88
C ASP A 24 4.58 6.40 -9.87
N ALA A 25 3.29 6.67 -9.66
CA ALA A 25 2.77 8.03 -9.52
C ALA A 25 3.33 8.73 -8.27
N PHE A 26 3.43 8.02 -7.14
CA PHE A 26 4.05 8.53 -5.92
C PHE A 26 5.51 8.95 -6.15
N VAL A 27 6.34 8.09 -6.77
CA VAL A 27 7.74 8.43 -7.05
C VAL A 27 7.85 9.64 -7.98
N GLN A 28 6.97 9.76 -8.97
CA GLN A 28 6.93 10.94 -9.85
C GLN A 28 6.59 12.22 -9.09
N LEU A 29 5.59 12.18 -8.21
CA LEU A 29 5.23 13.30 -7.34
C LEU A 29 6.41 13.70 -6.46
N GLN A 30 7.07 12.73 -5.81
CA GLN A 30 8.21 13.01 -4.95
C GLN A 30 9.40 13.61 -5.72
N ARG A 31 9.70 13.12 -6.92
CA ARG A 31 10.74 13.70 -7.79
C ARG A 31 10.45 15.17 -8.08
N ARG A 32 9.23 15.50 -8.50
CA ARG A 32 8.82 16.90 -8.74
C ARG A 32 8.99 17.79 -7.52
N ARG A 33 8.64 17.28 -6.33
CA ARG A 33 8.82 18.00 -5.07
C ARG A 33 10.30 18.27 -4.75
N PHE A 34 11.17 17.30 -5.01
CA PHE A 34 12.61 17.47 -4.85
C PHE A 34 13.19 18.44 -5.88
N ASP A 35 12.83 18.30 -7.15
CA ASP A 35 13.31 19.15 -8.24
C ASP A 35 12.96 20.63 -7.98
N ALA A 36 11.70 20.90 -7.61
CA ALA A 36 11.24 22.24 -7.24
C ALA A 36 12.04 22.85 -6.08
N TYR A 37 12.39 22.06 -5.06
CA TYR A 37 13.22 22.53 -3.95
C TYR A 37 14.65 22.85 -4.39
N THR A 38 15.27 21.99 -5.22
CA THR A 38 16.61 22.28 -5.77
C THR A 38 16.63 23.51 -6.68
N ASP A 39 15.58 23.76 -7.44
CA ASP A 39 15.49 24.95 -8.31
C ASP A 39 15.36 26.24 -7.49
N MET A 40 14.64 26.19 -6.34
CA MET A 40 14.59 27.30 -5.38
C MET A 40 15.96 27.59 -4.75
N LEU A 41 16.76 26.55 -4.46
CA LEU A 41 18.10 26.72 -3.89
C LEU A 41 19.13 27.27 -4.90
N ASN A 42 19.01 26.89 -6.18
CA ASN A 42 19.98 27.25 -7.22
C ASN A 42 19.67 28.58 -7.93
N GLY A 43 18.64 29.32 -7.50
CA GLY A 43 18.32 30.64 -8.03
C GLY A 43 18.03 30.62 -9.53
N GLY A 44 16.97 29.94 -9.97
CA GLY A 44 16.34 30.18 -11.28
C GLY A 44 17.21 30.07 -12.54
N SER A 45 18.39 29.45 -12.47
CA SER A 45 19.24 29.20 -13.63
C SER A 45 19.12 27.74 -14.03
N GLY A 46 18.53 27.52 -15.20
CA GLY A 46 18.16 26.21 -15.71
C GLY A 46 19.31 25.21 -15.78
N GLY A 47 18.98 23.97 -15.43
CA GLY A 47 19.70 22.78 -15.84
C GLY A 47 20.49 22.09 -14.73
N SER A 48 19.85 21.19 -13.98
CA SER A 48 20.55 20.24 -13.13
C SER A 48 20.12 18.79 -13.44
N LYS A 49 20.94 18.10 -14.26
CA LYS A 49 20.79 16.69 -14.66
C LYS A 49 21.10 15.67 -13.52
N TYR A 50 21.20 16.12 -12.26
CA TYR A 50 21.82 15.33 -11.20
C TYR A 50 20.86 14.45 -10.37
N VAL A 51 19.54 14.67 -10.43
CA VAL A 51 18.57 13.88 -9.62
C VAL A 51 18.17 12.57 -10.31
N THR A 52 18.32 12.47 -11.63
CA THR A 52 17.97 11.27 -12.42
C THR A 52 18.77 10.01 -12.03
N ALA A 53 19.96 10.16 -11.44
CA ALA A 53 20.82 9.04 -11.05
C ALA A 53 20.53 8.49 -9.64
N ALA A 54 19.79 9.23 -8.80
CA ALA A 54 19.55 8.87 -7.39
C ALA A 54 18.50 7.76 -7.22
N VAL A 55 17.73 7.48 -8.27
CA VAL A 55 16.63 6.53 -8.22
C VAL A 55 17.06 5.30 -9.01
N GLY A 56 17.44 4.23 -8.32
CA GLY A 56 17.74 2.92 -8.91
C GLY A 56 16.51 2.23 -9.52
N VAL A 57 15.83 2.94 -10.41
CA VAL A 57 14.72 2.54 -11.27
C VAL A 57 15.20 2.86 -12.68
N VAL A 58 15.17 1.85 -13.55
CA VAL A 58 15.49 1.94 -14.98
C VAL A 58 14.88 3.24 -15.55
N PRO A 59 15.64 4.05 -16.32
CA PRO A 59 15.07 5.24 -16.95
C PRO A 59 13.86 4.79 -17.76
N ALA A 60 12.67 5.30 -17.39
CA ALA A 60 11.49 5.11 -18.20
C ALA A 60 11.84 5.63 -19.60
N PRO A 61 11.53 4.89 -20.68
CA PRO A 61 11.69 5.42 -22.01
C PRO A 61 10.95 6.75 -22.07
N GLN A 62 11.59 7.76 -22.65
CA GLN A 62 10.98 9.05 -22.94
C GLN A 62 9.82 8.83 -23.91
N ALA A 63 8.68 8.38 -23.39
CA ALA A 63 7.43 8.31 -24.09
C ALA A 63 6.88 9.73 -24.12
N SER A 64 6.95 10.32 -25.31
CA SER A 64 6.01 11.32 -25.84
C SER A 64 5.03 11.94 -24.82
N GLY A 65 5.28 13.18 -24.42
CA GLY A 65 4.24 14.19 -24.19
C GLY A 65 3.16 13.95 -23.12
N THR A 66 3.41 13.18 -22.05
CA THR A 66 2.47 13.22 -20.91
C THR A 66 2.71 14.51 -20.11
N MET A 67 1.86 15.51 -20.35
CA MET A 67 1.74 16.69 -19.49
C MET A 67 1.41 16.21 -18.09
N PHE A 68 2.35 16.27 -17.13
CA PHE A 68 2.08 15.72 -15.80
C PHE A 68 1.24 16.68 -14.95
N PRO A 69 0.42 16.16 -14.01
CA PRO A 69 -0.55 16.92 -13.24
C PRO A 69 0.03 18.18 -12.60
N GLU A 70 -0.59 19.32 -12.81
CA GLU A 70 -0.17 20.62 -12.26
C GLU A 70 -0.91 20.95 -10.96
N THR A 71 -2.13 20.43 -10.78
CA THR A 71 -2.98 20.65 -9.61
C THR A 71 -3.14 19.39 -8.75
N LEU A 72 -3.45 19.56 -7.47
CA LEU A 72 -3.75 18.50 -6.51
C LEU A 72 -4.97 17.68 -6.95
N CYS A 73 -6.02 18.31 -7.49
CA CYS A 73 -7.17 17.57 -8.02
C CYS A 73 -6.74 16.61 -9.17
N GLN A 74 -5.90 17.06 -10.10
CA GLN A 74 -5.37 16.21 -11.18
C GLN A 74 -4.47 15.08 -10.64
N TRP A 75 -3.71 15.32 -9.57
CA TRP A 75 -2.97 14.25 -8.88
C TRP A 75 -3.90 13.23 -8.24
N SER A 76 -4.96 13.68 -7.56
CA SER A 76 -6.00 12.81 -6.99
C SER A 76 -6.63 11.91 -8.06
N ASP A 77 -7.01 12.50 -9.20
CA ASP A 77 -7.61 11.78 -10.32
C ASP A 77 -6.62 10.80 -10.97
N LEU A 78 -5.34 11.16 -11.06
CA LEU A 78 -4.31 10.24 -11.52
C LEU A 78 -4.21 9.02 -10.60
N PHE A 79 -4.14 9.19 -9.28
CA PHE A 79 -4.12 8.06 -8.35
C PHE A 79 -5.38 7.21 -8.43
N PHE A 80 -6.55 7.83 -8.58
CA PHE A 80 -7.80 7.12 -8.77
C PHE A 80 -7.80 6.29 -10.07
N SER A 81 -7.31 6.86 -11.17
CA SER A 81 -7.16 6.15 -12.44
C SER A 81 -6.19 4.96 -12.33
N ARG A 82 -5.12 5.08 -11.54
CA ARG A 82 -4.17 3.99 -11.28
C ARG A 82 -4.81 2.84 -10.49
N LEU A 83 -5.70 3.16 -9.55
CA LEU A 83 -6.47 2.16 -8.84
C LEU A 83 -7.45 1.45 -9.80
N LYS A 84 -8.16 2.20 -10.66
CA LYS A 84 -9.11 1.64 -11.64
C LYS A 84 -8.46 0.78 -12.72
N ALA A 85 -7.28 1.18 -13.22
CA ALA A 85 -6.58 0.48 -14.31
C ALA A 85 -5.93 -0.86 -13.90
N SER A 86 -6.03 -1.26 -12.63
CA SER A 86 -5.28 -2.38 -12.07
C SER A 86 -5.88 -3.79 -12.33
N GLY A 87 -6.94 -3.91 -13.14
CA GLY A 87 -7.38 -5.18 -13.73
C GLY A 87 -8.59 -5.11 -14.67
N ASP A 88 -8.89 -6.23 -15.35
CA ASP A 88 -9.96 -6.38 -16.37
C ASP A 88 -11.40 -6.37 -15.81
N GLY A 89 -11.58 -5.97 -14.55
CA GLY A 89 -12.88 -5.84 -13.88
C GLY A 89 -12.89 -4.64 -12.95
N THR A 90 -14.07 -4.09 -12.62
CA THR A 90 -14.19 -2.98 -11.67
C THR A 90 -13.89 -3.45 -10.24
N PHE A 91 -12.61 -3.35 -9.84
CA PHE A 91 -12.10 -3.73 -8.51
C PHE A 91 -12.38 -2.69 -7.41
N VAL A 92 -12.99 -1.56 -7.75
CA VAL A 92 -13.23 -0.45 -6.81
C VAL A 92 -14.65 -0.50 -6.31
N ASP A 93 -14.79 -0.48 -4.99
CA ASP A 93 -16.09 -0.39 -4.34
C ASP A 93 -16.77 0.95 -4.69
N PRO A 94 -18.04 0.95 -5.17
CA PRO A 94 -18.74 2.16 -5.58
C PRO A 94 -18.80 3.24 -4.50
N THR A 95 -18.85 2.87 -3.21
CA THR A 95 -18.86 3.83 -2.09
C THR A 95 -17.50 4.52 -1.92
N VAL A 96 -16.40 3.87 -2.31
CA VAL A 96 -15.07 4.51 -2.33
C VAL A 96 -14.97 5.50 -3.48
N GLU A 97 -15.55 5.18 -4.63
CA GLU A 97 -15.57 6.10 -5.77
C GLU A 97 -16.31 7.40 -5.46
N VAL A 98 -17.48 7.28 -4.81
CA VAL A 98 -18.27 8.44 -4.34
C VAL A 98 -17.42 9.39 -3.52
N VAL A 99 -16.70 8.86 -2.52
CA VAL A 99 -15.85 9.68 -1.64
C VAL A 99 -14.65 10.24 -2.40
N TRP A 100 -14.01 9.44 -3.25
CA TRP A 100 -12.82 9.89 -3.97
C TRP A 100 -13.12 11.05 -4.92
N GLU A 101 -14.23 10.99 -5.66
CA GLU A 101 -14.61 12.08 -6.56
C GLU A 101 -14.94 13.37 -5.80
N LEU A 102 -15.61 13.26 -4.65
CA LEU A 102 -15.84 14.41 -3.79
C LEU A 102 -14.52 15.01 -3.28
N VAL A 103 -13.53 14.17 -2.93
CA VAL A 103 -12.17 14.63 -2.57
C VAL A 103 -11.57 15.45 -3.72
N SER A 104 -11.60 14.95 -4.95
CA SER A 104 -11.05 15.68 -6.11
C SER A 104 -11.74 17.02 -6.33
N ILE A 105 -13.07 17.09 -6.15
CA ILE A 105 -13.85 18.34 -6.26
C ILE A 105 -13.48 19.32 -5.14
N VAL A 106 -13.45 18.86 -3.89
CA VAL A 106 -13.09 19.71 -2.73
C VAL A 106 -11.66 20.23 -2.89
N LEU A 107 -10.73 19.42 -3.37
CA LEU A 107 -9.37 19.89 -3.68
C LEU A 107 -9.39 20.98 -4.76
N GLY A 108 -10.12 20.77 -5.87
CA GLY A 108 -10.25 21.78 -6.91
C GLY A 108 -10.83 23.11 -6.39
N ILE A 109 -11.79 23.06 -5.46
CA ILE A 109 -12.35 24.24 -4.80
C ILE A 109 -11.31 24.94 -3.92
N LEU A 110 -10.61 24.17 -3.07
CA LEU A 110 -9.63 24.71 -2.12
C LEU A 110 -8.40 25.31 -2.83
N GLU A 111 -7.94 24.69 -3.93
CA GLU A 111 -6.83 25.18 -4.74
C GLU A 111 -7.10 26.53 -5.41
N ASN A 112 -8.37 26.79 -5.77
CA ASN A 112 -8.79 28.01 -6.45
C ASN A 112 -9.20 29.13 -5.48
N GLY A 113 -8.72 29.11 -4.22
CA GLY A 113 -8.95 30.17 -3.24
C GLY A 113 -10.28 30.07 -2.49
N GLY A 114 -10.80 28.84 -2.32
CA GLY A 114 -12.13 28.50 -1.80
C GLY A 114 -12.52 28.99 -0.39
N GLU A 115 -11.72 29.82 0.28
CA GLU A 115 -12.05 30.37 1.60
C GLU A 115 -12.99 31.59 1.56
N SER A 116 -13.21 32.26 0.42
CA SER A 116 -14.08 33.45 0.40
C SER A 116 -14.73 33.73 -0.95
N GLY A 117 -16.00 33.33 -1.10
CA GLY A 117 -16.92 33.88 -2.10
C GLY A 117 -17.09 33.09 -3.40
N ALA A 118 -16.32 32.01 -3.62
CA ALA A 118 -16.55 31.11 -4.75
C ALA A 118 -17.82 30.29 -4.53
N VAL A 119 -18.72 30.35 -5.50
CA VAL A 119 -19.97 29.58 -5.53
C VAL A 119 -19.65 28.16 -5.94
N VAL A 120 -19.98 27.18 -5.10
CA VAL A 120 -19.59 25.77 -5.33
C VAL A 120 -20.76 24.80 -5.47
N ASN A 121 -22.01 25.29 -5.35
CA ASN A 121 -23.23 24.47 -5.47
C ASN A 121 -23.21 23.59 -6.72
N GLY A 122 -22.83 24.17 -7.87
CA GLY A 122 -22.80 23.45 -9.14
C GLY A 122 -21.93 22.20 -9.09
N HIS A 123 -20.72 22.29 -8.52
CA HIS A 123 -19.81 21.15 -8.39
C HIS A 123 -20.35 20.06 -7.45
N TYR A 124 -20.99 20.45 -6.33
CA TYR A 124 -21.60 19.50 -5.41
C TYR A 124 -22.81 18.79 -6.05
N ILE A 125 -23.68 19.56 -6.72
CA ILE A 125 -24.88 19.04 -7.39
C ILE A 125 -24.49 18.10 -8.54
N GLU A 126 -23.51 18.48 -9.36
CA GLU A 126 -23.04 17.66 -10.47
C GLU A 126 -22.48 16.32 -9.99
N TRP A 127 -21.66 16.34 -8.94
CA TRP A 127 -21.17 15.13 -8.28
C TRP A 127 -22.30 14.24 -7.77
N TYR A 128 -23.23 14.82 -7.03
CA TYR A 128 -24.35 14.07 -6.48
C TYR A 128 -25.18 13.44 -7.61
N ARG A 129 -25.50 14.22 -8.66
CA ARG A 129 -26.25 13.73 -9.83
C ARG A 129 -25.53 12.58 -10.53
N GLY A 130 -24.23 12.69 -10.72
CA GLY A 130 -23.42 11.65 -11.37
C GLY A 130 -23.38 10.33 -10.60
N ARG A 131 -23.74 10.32 -9.31
CA ARG A 131 -23.58 9.14 -8.43
C ARG A 131 -24.85 8.56 -7.85
N PHE A 132 -25.86 9.38 -7.65
CA PHE A 132 -27.10 8.98 -6.99
C PHE A 132 -28.32 9.09 -7.90
N VAL A 133 -28.22 9.80 -9.04
CA VAL A 133 -29.39 10.05 -9.90
C VAL A 133 -29.36 9.18 -11.15
N HIS A 134 -30.38 8.33 -11.31
CA HIS A 134 -30.57 7.45 -12.45
C HIS A 134 -31.44 8.10 -13.54
N SER A 135 -30.86 8.95 -14.39
CA SER A 135 -31.62 9.62 -15.47
C SER A 135 -32.31 8.63 -16.42
N GLU A 136 -31.69 7.48 -16.69
CA GLU A 136 -32.26 6.44 -17.54
C GLU A 136 -33.55 5.83 -16.97
N GLU A 137 -33.70 5.77 -15.65
CA GLU A 137 -34.92 5.26 -15.01
C GLU A 137 -36.06 6.26 -15.14
N ILE A 138 -35.75 7.55 -15.06
CA ILE A 138 -36.69 8.65 -15.32
C ILE A 138 -37.15 8.58 -16.79
N ASP A 139 -36.22 8.37 -17.72
CA ASP A 139 -36.53 8.18 -19.14
C ASP A 139 -37.36 6.91 -19.39
N GLN A 140 -37.11 5.83 -18.65
CA GLN A 140 -37.89 4.60 -18.72
C GLN A 140 -39.33 4.83 -18.24
N VAL A 141 -39.55 5.58 -17.16
CA VAL A 141 -40.88 5.96 -16.69
C VAL A 141 -41.61 6.80 -17.75
N LEU A 142 -40.90 7.77 -18.36
CA LEU A 142 -41.44 8.58 -19.45
C LEU A 142 -41.83 7.72 -20.68
N SER A 143 -40.99 6.75 -21.04
CA SER A 143 -41.24 5.80 -22.13
C SER A 143 -42.43 4.89 -21.84
N ASN A 144 -42.52 4.35 -20.62
CA ASN A 144 -43.64 3.54 -20.16
C ASN A 144 -44.95 4.33 -20.22
N LEU A 145 -44.92 5.59 -19.79
CA LEU A 145 -46.09 6.47 -19.84
C LEU A 145 -46.55 6.77 -21.27
N ARG A 146 -45.61 6.97 -22.21
CA ARG A 146 -45.92 7.21 -23.64
C ARG A 146 -46.46 5.95 -24.35
N SER A 147 -46.06 4.77 -23.90
CA SER A 147 -46.47 3.49 -24.48
C SER A 147 -47.66 2.84 -23.77
N ALA A 148 -48.13 3.43 -22.66
CA ALA A 148 -49.24 2.94 -21.88
C ALA A 148 -50.56 2.92 -22.68
N ALA A 149 -51.39 1.90 -22.43
CA ALA A 149 -52.73 1.83 -22.99
C ALA A 149 -53.57 3.02 -22.50
N LEU A 150 -54.15 3.77 -23.46
CA LEU A 150 -54.97 4.94 -23.19
C LEU A 150 -56.35 4.54 -22.64
N GLY A 151 -56.86 5.27 -21.65
CA GLY A 151 -58.22 5.09 -21.12
C GLY A 151 -58.47 3.82 -20.27
N VAL A 152 -57.42 3.09 -19.84
CA VAL A 152 -57.54 1.87 -19.02
C VAL A 152 -57.21 2.18 -17.55
N GLU A 153 -58.19 2.16 -16.64
CA GLU A 153 -58.02 2.58 -15.24
C GLU A 153 -57.04 1.70 -14.44
N SER A 154 -56.97 0.39 -14.72
CA SER A 154 -56.01 -0.50 -14.04
C SER A 154 -54.56 -0.17 -14.38
N VAL A 155 -54.30 0.29 -15.60
CA VAL A 155 -52.97 0.72 -16.05
C VAL A 155 -52.60 2.07 -15.43
N LEU A 156 -53.60 2.95 -15.25
CA LEU A 156 -53.41 4.23 -14.56
C LEU A 156 -52.96 4.04 -13.11
N THR A 157 -53.59 3.13 -12.36
CA THR A 157 -53.21 2.87 -10.96
C THR A 157 -51.79 2.33 -10.82
N ASP A 158 -51.32 1.56 -11.81
CA ASP A 158 -49.97 0.99 -11.81
C ASP A 158 -48.90 2.02 -12.18
N ILE A 159 -49.22 3.01 -13.03
CA ILE A 159 -48.25 4.00 -13.53
C ILE A 159 -48.25 5.29 -12.69
N ALA A 160 -49.39 5.67 -12.10
CA ALA A 160 -49.54 6.94 -11.39
C ALA A 160 -48.53 7.10 -10.24
N GLY A 161 -48.41 6.10 -9.36
CA GLY A 161 -47.47 6.13 -8.24
C GLY A 161 -46.01 6.33 -8.70
N PRO A 162 -45.47 5.44 -9.56
CA PRO A 162 -44.12 5.58 -10.11
C PRO A 162 -43.88 6.92 -10.82
N CYS A 163 -44.86 7.43 -11.57
CA CYS A 163 -44.75 8.72 -12.26
C CYS A 163 -44.67 9.90 -11.29
N MET A 164 -45.52 9.93 -10.26
CA MET A 164 -45.51 10.99 -9.23
C MET A 164 -44.19 11.00 -8.45
N VAL A 165 -43.69 9.82 -8.09
CA VAL A 165 -42.37 9.66 -7.46
C VAL A 165 -41.25 10.14 -8.39
N ALA A 166 -41.31 9.81 -9.68
CA ALA A 166 -40.33 10.25 -10.66
C ALA A 166 -40.33 11.78 -10.82
N VAL A 167 -41.51 12.42 -10.85
CA VAL A 167 -41.64 13.90 -10.89
C VAL A 167 -41.00 14.53 -9.66
N GLN A 168 -41.32 14.05 -8.45
CA GLN A 168 -40.74 14.60 -7.22
C GLN A 168 -39.22 14.38 -7.15
N ARG A 169 -38.74 13.18 -7.48
CA ARG A 169 -37.30 12.87 -7.47
C ARG A 169 -36.52 13.64 -8.53
N SER A 170 -37.04 13.77 -9.75
CA SER A 170 -36.40 14.58 -10.79
C SER A 170 -36.37 16.07 -10.39
N PHE A 171 -37.41 16.54 -9.71
CA PHE A 171 -37.48 17.91 -9.21
C PHE A 171 -36.45 18.19 -8.11
N LEU A 172 -36.44 17.36 -7.06
CA LEU A 172 -35.54 17.50 -5.90
C LEU A 172 -34.06 17.39 -6.31
N THR A 173 -33.76 16.63 -7.36
CA THR A 173 -32.39 16.52 -7.90
C THR A 173 -32.05 17.62 -8.91
N GLY A 174 -33.03 18.44 -9.31
CA GLY A 174 -32.88 19.59 -10.20
C GLY A 174 -32.80 19.23 -11.68
N LEU A 175 -33.30 18.07 -12.05
CA LEU A 175 -33.62 17.71 -13.44
C LEU A 175 -34.96 18.38 -13.81
N PHE A 176 -35.01 19.71 -13.76
CA PHE A 176 -36.23 20.49 -13.95
C PHE A 176 -36.86 20.27 -15.33
N SER A 177 -36.02 20.11 -16.37
CA SER A 177 -36.47 19.74 -17.71
C SER A 177 -37.19 18.39 -17.72
N HIS A 178 -36.62 17.35 -17.09
CA HIS A 178 -37.26 16.02 -17.03
C HIS A 178 -38.55 16.07 -16.22
N THR A 179 -38.56 16.83 -15.13
CA THR A 179 -39.75 17.10 -14.31
C THR A 179 -40.87 17.71 -15.15
N ALA A 180 -40.57 18.76 -15.91
CA ALA A 180 -41.52 19.44 -16.80
C ALA A 180 -42.09 18.50 -17.87
N HIS A 181 -41.24 17.66 -18.48
CA HIS A 181 -41.66 16.67 -19.47
C HIS A 181 -42.54 15.57 -18.87
N LEU A 182 -42.21 15.07 -17.68
CA LEU A 182 -43.04 14.10 -16.96
C LEU A 182 -44.41 14.70 -16.63
N ILE A 183 -44.46 15.92 -16.10
CA ILE A 183 -45.71 16.63 -15.79
C ILE A 183 -46.57 16.77 -17.05
N SER A 184 -46.00 17.33 -18.12
CA SER A 184 -46.72 17.55 -19.38
C SER A 184 -47.23 16.25 -20.01
N THR A 185 -46.40 15.21 -20.02
CA THR A 185 -46.77 13.90 -20.57
C THR A 185 -47.86 13.23 -19.72
N PHE A 186 -47.78 13.35 -18.39
CA PHE A 186 -48.75 12.74 -17.49
C PHE A 186 -50.12 13.44 -17.51
N VAL A 187 -50.12 14.77 -17.56
CA VAL A 187 -51.35 15.56 -17.80
C VAL A 187 -51.97 15.19 -19.14
N GLY A 188 -51.16 15.05 -20.19
CA GLY A 188 -51.61 14.57 -21.51
C GLY A 188 -52.20 13.16 -21.48
N TYR A 189 -51.60 12.25 -20.71
CA TYR A 189 -52.11 10.88 -20.51
C TYR A 189 -53.45 10.89 -19.77
N LEU A 190 -53.58 11.69 -18.70
CA LEU A 190 -54.82 11.81 -17.94
C LEU A 190 -55.99 12.31 -18.80
N ARG A 191 -55.76 13.22 -19.76
CA ARG A 191 -56.79 13.66 -20.72
C ARG A 191 -57.42 12.52 -21.53
N SER A 192 -56.73 11.38 -21.69
CA SER A 192 -57.28 10.21 -22.39
C SER A 192 -58.45 9.53 -21.65
N PHE A 193 -58.67 9.85 -20.36
CA PHE A 193 -59.74 9.30 -19.54
C PHE A 193 -61.02 10.16 -19.53
N GLY A 194 -61.01 11.34 -20.16
CA GLY A 194 -62.19 12.20 -20.28
C GLY A 194 -61.86 13.68 -20.48
N THR A 195 -62.80 14.44 -21.07
CA THR A 195 -62.65 15.88 -21.37
C THR A 195 -62.78 16.79 -20.17
N ASP A 196 -63.31 16.31 -19.05
CA ASP A 196 -63.68 17.11 -17.88
C ASP A 196 -62.69 16.98 -16.70
N ILE A 197 -61.53 16.34 -16.93
CA ILE A 197 -60.56 16.04 -15.87
C ILE A 197 -59.86 17.30 -15.36
N PHE A 198 -59.55 18.24 -16.26
CA PHE A 198 -59.00 19.55 -15.95
C PHE A 198 -59.86 20.64 -16.59
N SER A 199 -60.12 21.72 -15.86
CA SER A 199 -60.70 22.95 -16.40
C SER A 199 -59.63 23.76 -17.16
N ALA A 200 -60.07 24.67 -18.03
CA ALA A 200 -59.15 25.53 -18.78
C ALA A 200 -58.24 26.38 -17.86
N GLU A 201 -58.75 26.81 -16.70
CA GLU A 201 -57.95 27.53 -15.70
C GLU A 201 -56.90 26.62 -15.05
N GLU A 202 -57.25 25.38 -14.71
CA GLU A 202 -56.31 24.38 -14.16
C GLU A 202 -55.23 24.00 -15.18
N GLU A 203 -55.60 23.85 -16.46
CA GLU A 203 -54.62 23.57 -17.52
C GLU A 203 -53.66 24.74 -17.76
N SER A 204 -54.15 25.98 -17.68
CA SER A 204 -53.30 27.17 -17.75
C SER A 204 -52.30 27.19 -16.61
N ALA A 205 -52.76 27.00 -15.37
CA ALA A 205 -51.89 26.98 -14.20
C ALA A 205 -50.84 25.85 -14.24
N LEU A 206 -51.22 24.64 -14.69
CA LEU A 206 -50.28 23.54 -14.89
C LEU A 206 -49.25 23.85 -15.99
N THR A 207 -49.67 24.55 -17.05
CA THR A 207 -48.77 24.99 -18.12
C THR A 207 -47.78 26.03 -17.61
N ASP A 208 -48.22 26.96 -16.76
CA ASP A 208 -47.36 27.97 -16.15
C ASP A 208 -46.28 27.33 -15.25
N VAL A 209 -46.64 26.28 -14.48
CA VAL A 209 -45.68 25.47 -13.71
C VAL A 209 -44.67 24.78 -14.62
N VAL A 210 -45.11 24.18 -15.73
CA VAL A 210 -44.22 23.54 -16.72
C VAL A 210 -43.28 24.56 -17.35
N GLN A 211 -43.76 25.75 -17.70
CA GLN A 211 -42.93 26.83 -18.27
C GLN A 211 -41.93 27.37 -17.25
N LEU A 212 -42.31 27.49 -15.98
CA LEU A 212 -41.38 27.88 -14.91
C LEU A 212 -40.22 26.88 -14.80
N LEU A 213 -40.51 25.58 -14.84
CA LEU A 213 -39.49 24.52 -14.75
C LEU A 213 -38.57 24.47 -15.99
N LEU A 214 -39.12 24.74 -17.19
CA LEU A 214 -38.32 24.80 -18.42
C LEU A 214 -37.40 26.03 -18.47
N ASN A 215 -37.79 27.12 -17.82
CA ASN A 215 -37.01 28.35 -17.71
C ASN A 215 -36.19 28.43 -16.40
N SER A 216 -35.75 27.28 -15.88
CA SER A 216 -34.90 27.22 -14.69
C SER A 216 -33.53 27.88 -14.92
N PRO A 217 -32.95 28.58 -13.93
CA PRO A 217 -31.69 29.27 -14.08
C PRO A 217 -30.51 28.29 -14.27
N GLU A 218 -29.70 28.51 -15.31
CA GLU A 218 -28.42 27.80 -15.49
C GLU A 218 -27.32 28.37 -14.58
N ASP A 219 -27.41 29.67 -14.25
CA ASP A 219 -26.47 30.40 -13.38
C ASP A 219 -27.17 30.95 -12.13
N GLY A 220 -26.53 30.82 -10.96
CA GLY A 220 -27.09 31.23 -9.65
C GLY A 220 -27.43 32.72 -9.51
N ARG A 221 -27.12 33.58 -10.50
CA ARG A 221 -27.48 35.01 -10.51
C ARG A 221 -28.94 35.26 -10.88
N LEU A 222 -29.54 34.38 -11.68
CA LEU A 222 -30.95 34.49 -12.13
C LEU A 222 -31.93 33.77 -11.18
N TYR A 223 -31.39 33.22 -10.09
CA TYR A 223 -32.15 32.43 -9.12
C TYR A 223 -33.24 33.23 -8.40
N GLY A 224 -32.94 34.49 -8.04
CA GLY A 224 -33.88 35.37 -7.37
C GLY A 224 -35.12 35.70 -8.23
N ASP A 225 -34.93 35.87 -9.53
CA ASP A 225 -36.00 36.18 -10.47
C ASP A 225 -36.90 34.96 -10.72
N TRP A 226 -36.29 33.76 -10.79
CA TRP A 226 -37.00 32.50 -10.92
C TRP A 226 -37.87 32.19 -9.69
N ALA A 227 -37.31 32.31 -8.48
CA ALA A 227 -38.06 32.16 -7.23
C ALA A 227 -39.13 33.27 -7.06
N GLY A 228 -38.84 34.49 -7.52
CA GLY A 228 -39.82 35.58 -7.57
C GLY A 228 -41.02 35.27 -8.47
N THR A 229 -40.77 34.64 -9.62
CA THR A 229 -41.81 34.18 -10.56
C THR A 229 -42.65 33.07 -9.94
N ALA A 230 -42.03 32.10 -9.27
CA ALA A 230 -42.76 31.05 -8.53
C ALA A 230 -43.67 31.65 -7.46
N ASN A 231 -43.15 32.59 -6.66
CA ASN A 231 -43.93 33.29 -5.63
C ASN A 231 -45.16 34.01 -6.18
N ALA A 232 -45.05 34.64 -7.35
CA ALA A 232 -46.19 35.27 -8.02
C ALA A 232 -47.25 34.23 -8.42
N LEU A 233 -46.82 33.07 -8.92
CA LEU A 233 -47.70 31.98 -9.37
C LEU A 233 -48.39 31.24 -8.20
N VAL A 234 -47.81 31.21 -7.00
CA VAL A 234 -48.37 30.50 -5.84
C VAL A 234 -49.79 30.97 -5.50
N VAL A 235 -50.05 32.28 -5.49
CA VAL A 235 -51.35 32.83 -5.06
C VAL A 235 -52.48 32.40 -6.00
N ASP A 236 -52.26 32.55 -7.31
CA ASP A 236 -53.25 32.18 -8.33
C ASP A 236 -53.40 30.67 -8.43
N SER A 237 -52.28 29.93 -8.40
CA SER A 237 -52.28 28.45 -8.47
C SER A 237 -52.94 27.83 -7.24
N LYS A 238 -52.78 28.40 -6.04
CA LYS A 238 -53.46 27.90 -4.83
C LYS A 238 -54.97 28.04 -4.94
N ARG A 239 -55.47 29.14 -5.54
CA ARG A 239 -56.90 29.36 -5.78
C ARG A 239 -57.45 28.38 -6.82
N ILE A 240 -56.71 28.18 -7.90
CA ILE A 240 -57.16 27.39 -9.06
C ILE A 240 -56.98 25.88 -8.81
N LEU A 241 -55.79 25.44 -8.41
CA LEU A 241 -55.44 24.03 -8.21
C LEU A 241 -55.91 23.47 -6.86
N GLY A 242 -56.12 24.34 -5.86
CA GLY A 242 -56.63 23.97 -4.54
C GLY A 242 -58.14 23.73 -4.48
N GLY A 243 -58.87 24.05 -5.54
CA GLY A 243 -60.31 23.79 -5.65
C GLY A 243 -60.60 22.30 -5.79
N GLY A 244 -61.06 21.65 -4.71
CA GLY A 244 -61.41 20.23 -4.73
C GLY A 244 -62.73 19.96 -5.44
N ARG A 245 -62.69 19.39 -6.66
CA ARG A 245 -63.83 18.62 -7.20
C ARG A 245 -63.71 17.19 -6.67
N THR A 246 -64.67 16.75 -5.85
CA THR A 246 -64.73 15.37 -5.33
C THR A 246 -65.20 14.38 -6.42
N GLY A 247 -64.36 14.17 -7.43
CA GLY A 247 -64.58 13.15 -8.46
C GLY A 247 -64.45 11.74 -7.88
N HIS A 248 -65.37 10.83 -8.23
CA HIS A 248 -65.41 9.46 -7.71
C HIS A 248 -64.52 8.47 -8.51
N SER A 249 -63.93 8.89 -9.63
CA SER A 249 -63.07 8.04 -10.47
C SER A 249 -61.60 8.09 -10.05
N ALA A 250 -60.86 7.02 -10.33
CA ALA A 250 -59.42 6.94 -10.06
C ALA A 250 -58.65 8.04 -10.81
N ALA A 251 -59.05 8.35 -12.05
CA ALA A 251 -58.46 9.42 -12.84
C ALA A 251 -58.63 10.81 -12.20
N SER A 252 -59.78 11.12 -11.61
CA SER A 252 -59.98 12.39 -10.91
C SER A 252 -59.17 12.48 -9.62
N GLN A 253 -58.97 11.37 -8.90
CA GLN A 253 -58.13 11.34 -7.70
C GLN A 253 -56.64 11.55 -8.05
N VAL A 254 -56.14 10.86 -9.08
CA VAL A 254 -54.77 11.03 -9.58
C VAL A 254 -54.55 12.44 -10.13
N ALA A 255 -55.52 12.99 -10.86
CA ALA A 255 -55.46 14.38 -11.30
C ALA A 255 -55.41 15.37 -10.13
N GLN A 256 -56.16 15.11 -9.05
CA GLN A 256 -56.09 15.93 -7.83
C GLN A 256 -54.73 15.83 -7.14
N GLN A 257 -54.14 14.64 -7.08
CA GLN A 257 -52.78 14.45 -6.55
C GLN A 257 -51.75 15.18 -7.41
N MET A 258 -51.89 15.15 -8.74
CA MET A 258 -51.02 15.87 -9.66
C MET A 258 -51.09 17.39 -9.45
N LYS A 259 -52.30 17.93 -9.28
CA LYS A 259 -52.51 19.34 -8.95
C LYS A 259 -51.88 19.72 -7.62
N SER A 260 -52.03 18.87 -6.58
CA SER A 260 -51.38 19.06 -5.29
C SER A 260 -49.86 19.09 -5.44
N LEU A 261 -49.29 18.14 -6.17
CA LEU A 261 -47.85 18.07 -6.40
C LEU A 261 -47.31 19.31 -7.13
N CYS A 262 -48.01 19.82 -8.15
CA CYS A 262 -47.60 21.05 -8.82
C CYS A 262 -47.67 22.27 -7.90
N LEU A 263 -48.63 22.34 -6.98
CA LEU A 263 -48.68 23.37 -5.95
C LEU A 263 -47.51 23.22 -4.96
N ASP A 264 -47.20 22.00 -4.54
CA ASP A 264 -46.07 21.71 -3.65
C ASP A 264 -44.74 22.11 -4.31
N ILE A 265 -44.58 21.83 -5.62
CA ILE A 265 -43.42 22.28 -6.41
C ILE A 265 -43.28 23.80 -6.37
N LEU A 266 -44.35 24.56 -6.59
CA LEU A 266 -44.30 26.03 -6.52
C LEU A 266 -43.89 26.51 -5.12
N LEU A 267 -44.46 25.92 -4.06
CA LEU A 267 -44.13 26.25 -2.67
C LEU A 267 -42.66 25.93 -2.33
N MET A 268 -42.14 24.81 -2.82
CA MET A 268 -40.74 24.44 -2.65
C MET A 268 -39.81 25.43 -3.38
N ILE A 269 -40.10 25.81 -4.63
CA ILE A 269 -39.31 26.83 -5.38
C ILE A 269 -39.34 28.20 -4.67
N SER A 270 -40.47 28.52 -4.06
CA SER A 270 -40.66 29.74 -3.25
C SER A 270 -39.81 29.78 -1.97
N GLY A 271 -39.18 28.67 -1.57
CA GLY A 271 -38.26 28.61 -0.45
C GLY A 271 -38.78 27.85 0.79
N ASP A 272 -39.85 27.06 0.65
CA ASP A 272 -40.36 26.22 1.73
C ASP A 272 -39.47 24.98 1.97
N ALA A 273 -38.39 25.16 2.74
CA ALA A 273 -37.46 24.10 3.10
C ALA A 273 -38.12 22.99 3.95
N THR A 274 -39.18 23.31 4.71
CA THR A 274 -39.91 22.32 5.50
C THR A 274 -40.66 21.33 4.61
N LEU A 275 -41.28 21.82 3.54
CA LEU A 275 -41.95 20.97 2.56
C LEU A 275 -40.97 20.09 1.78
N ILE A 276 -39.76 20.60 1.47
CA ILE A 276 -38.68 19.79 0.88
C ILE A 276 -38.28 18.64 1.81
N MET A 277 -38.13 18.94 3.11
CA MET A 277 -37.80 17.92 4.12
C MET A 277 -38.90 16.86 4.23
N GLU A 278 -40.17 17.27 4.26
CA GLU A 278 -41.32 16.36 4.27
C GLU A 278 -41.37 15.48 3.01
N ALA A 279 -41.10 16.05 1.83
CA ALA A 279 -40.99 15.30 0.58
C ALA A 279 -39.86 14.27 0.62
N CYS A 280 -38.70 14.63 1.18
CA CYS A 280 -37.59 13.69 1.38
C CYS A 280 -37.98 12.52 2.31
N TYR A 281 -38.64 12.78 3.44
CA TYR A 281 -39.13 11.72 4.32
C TYR A 281 -40.18 10.83 3.65
N LEU A 282 -41.10 11.40 2.87
CA LEU A 282 -42.11 10.63 2.14
C LEU A 282 -41.49 9.68 1.11
N LEU A 283 -40.37 10.07 0.52
CA LEU A 283 -39.68 9.34 -0.53
C LEU A 283 -38.58 8.37 -0.01
N ASP A 284 -38.46 8.21 1.31
CA ASP A 284 -37.39 7.48 2.00
C ASP A 284 -35.98 7.95 1.58
N LEU A 285 -35.78 9.26 1.40
CA LEU A 285 -34.50 9.87 1.02
C LEU A 285 -33.61 10.16 2.25
N ASP A 286 -32.32 10.37 2.01
CA ASP A 286 -31.32 10.63 3.04
C ASP A 286 -30.90 12.12 3.17
N VAL A 287 -29.97 12.39 4.09
CA VAL A 287 -29.48 13.74 4.36
C VAL A 287 -28.77 14.39 3.15
N MET A 288 -28.08 13.61 2.31
CA MET A 288 -27.43 14.14 1.11
C MET A 288 -28.47 14.54 0.06
N ASP A 289 -29.54 13.77 -0.05
CA ASP A 289 -30.67 14.06 -0.94
C ASP A 289 -31.32 15.39 -0.56
N TYR A 290 -31.59 15.61 0.73
CA TYR A 290 -32.16 16.86 1.23
C TYR A 290 -31.21 18.05 1.00
N VAL A 291 -29.93 17.92 1.33
CA VAL A 291 -28.95 19.00 1.12
C VAL A 291 -28.85 19.35 -0.35
N THR A 292 -28.84 18.35 -1.24
CA THR A 292 -28.85 18.58 -2.68
C THR A 292 -30.12 19.29 -3.12
N ALA A 293 -31.29 18.87 -2.63
CA ALA A 293 -32.56 19.53 -2.93
C ALA A 293 -32.57 20.99 -2.49
N ILE A 294 -32.03 21.33 -1.31
CA ILE A 294 -31.90 22.72 -0.89
C ILE A 294 -30.93 23.49 -1.79
N CYS A 295 -29.77 22.91 -2.14
CA CYS A 295 -28.80 23.54 -3.04
C CYS A 295 -29.38 23.80 -4.44
N VAL A 296 -30.32 22.98 -4.90
CA VAL A 296 -30.97 23.03 -6.21
C VAL A 296 -32.22 23.91 -6.23
N VAL A 297 -33.12 23.73 -5.25
CA VAL A 297 -34.51 24.22 -5.24
C VAL A 297 -34.71 25.45 -4.37
N CYS A 298 -33.83 25.70 -3.41
CA CYS A 298 -33.83 26.94 -2.62
C CYS A 298 -32.58 27.80 -2.85
N GLY A 299 -31.58 27.29 -3.57
CA GLY A 299 -30.19 27.71 -3.43
C GLY A 299 -29.83 29.05 -4.06
N PRO A 300 -29.67 30.13 -3.26
CA PRO A 300 -28.72 31.17 -3.64
C PRO A 300 -27.33 30.52 -3.82
N PRO A 301 -26.43 31.17 -4.57
CA PRO A 301 -25.05 30.72 -4.68
C PRO A 301 -24.42 30.51 -3.28
N MET A 302 -24.13 29.25 -2.92
CA MET A 302 -23.52 28.92 -1.62
C MET A 302 -22.03 28.59 -1.76
N THR A 303 -21.30 28.90 -0.70
CA THR A 303 -19.91 28.52 -0.48
C THR A 303 -19.82 27.15 0.18
N LEU A 304 -18.63 26.54 0.16
CA LEU A 304 -18.40 25.22 0.76
C LEU A 304 -18.77 25.18 2.26
N GLN A 305 -18.45 26.24 3.01
CA GLN A 305 -18.80 26.37 4.43
C GLN A 305 -20.31 26.46 4.67
N GLN A 306 -21.05 27.12 3.78
CA GLN A 306 -22.52 27.20 3.88
C GLN A 306 -23.16 25.82 3.62
N ILE A 307 -22.66 25.06 2.63
CA ILE A 307 -23.09 23.68 2.40
C ILE A 307 -22.76 22.80 3.60
N TYR A 308 -21.57 22.93 4.19
CA TYR A 308 -21.20 22.22 5.42
C TYR A 308 -22.15 22.52 6.58
N HIS A 309 -22.45 23.79 6.85
CA HIS A 309 -23.38 24.18 7.92
C HIS A 309 -24.79 23.62 7.70
N LEU A 310 -25.27 23.66 6.45
CA LEU A 310 -26.55 23.06 6.08
C LEU A 310 -26.53 21.54 6.32
N PHE A 311 -25.49 20.86 5.84
CA PHE A 311 -25.34 19.41 5.99
C PHE A 311 -25.33 18.99 7.46
N ARG A 312 -24.50 19.63 8.27
CA ARG A 312 -24.37 19.31 9.69
C ARG A 312 -25.66 19.58 10.47
N THR A 313 -26.29 20.73 10.27
CA THR A 313 -27.53 21.09 10.96
C THR A 313 -28.63 20.09 10.61
N THR A 314 -28.73 19.72 9.33
CA THR A 314 -29.71 18.72 8.88
C THR A 314 -29.42 17.37 9.52
N ARG A 315 -28.16 16.91 9.48
CA ARG A 315 -27.74 15.62 10.04
C ARG A 315 -28.05 15.51 11.53
N GLU A 316 -27.83 16.57 12.31
CA GLU A 316 -28.13 16.61 13.75
C GLU A 316 -29.64 16.42 14.03
N SER A 317 -30.50 16.84 13.11
CA SER A 317 -31.97 16.72 13.21
C SER A 317 -32.58 15.52 12.47
N TRP A 318 -31.80 14.82 11.63
CA TRP A 318 -32.31 13.74 10.79
C TRP A 318 -32.47 12.46 11.60
N GLU A 319 -33.67 11.88 11.63
CA GLU A 319 -33.90 10.56 12.20
C GLU A 319 -33.69 9.50 11.12
N PRO A 320 -32.57 8.75 11.14
CA PRO A 320 -32.26 7.85 10.04
C PRO A 320 -33.21 6.64 10.07
N SER A 321 -33.98 6.46 8.99
CA SER A 321 -34.94 5.36 8.84
C SER A 321 -34.27 3.98 8.64
N GLY A 322 -32.94 3.96 8.50
CA GLY A 322 -32.06 2.80 8.42
C GLY A 322 -30.65 3.16 8.91
N GLY A 323 -29.73 2.19 9.03
CA GLY A 323 -28.36 2.50 9.46
C GLY A 323 -27.67 3.49 8.50
N GLU A 324 -26.99 4.51 9.04
CA GLU A 324 -26.32 5.55 8.25
C GLU A 324 -25.18 4.96 7.41
N PRO A 325 -25.04 5.32 6.12
CA PRO A 325 -23.90 4.92 5.31
C PRO A 325 -22.57 5.35 5.94
N TRP A 326 -21.55 4.49 5.86
CA TRP A 326 -20.26 4.75 6.50
C TRP A 326 -19.56 6.03 6.00
N TYR A 327 -19.85 6.44 4.76
CA TYR A 327 -19.22 7.59 4.12
C TYR A 327 -19.89 8.92 4.46
N THR A 328 -21.08 8.94 5.07
CA THR A 328 -21.80 10.19 5.40
C THR A 328 -20.99 11.07 6.34
N GLY A 329 -20.35 10.49 7.36
CA GLY A 329 -19.42 11.23 8.22
C GLY A 329 -18.16 11.71 7.51
N VAL A 330 -17.69 11.00 6.47
CA VAL A 330 -16.55 11.45 5.66
C VAL A 330 -16.95 12.63 4.77
N VAL A 331 -18.14 12.59 4.18
CA VAL A 331 -18.71 13.69 3.39
C VAL A 331 -18.82 14.95 4.23
N GLU A 332 -19.35 14.86 5.46
CA GLU A 332 -19.42 16.00 6.38
C GLU A 332 -18.03 16.64 6.61
N GLU A 333 -17.04 15.83 6.94
CA GLU A 333 -15.68 16.31 7.23
C GLU A 333 -15.00 16.90 5.98
N LEU A 334 -15.26 16.36 4.78
CA LEU A 334 -14.76 16.91 3.52
C LEU A 334 -15.37 18.29 3.23
N LEU A 335 -16.69 18.43 3.40
CA LEU A 335 -17.37 19.71 3.22
C LEU A 335 -16.92 20.73 4.28
N GLY A 336 -16.52 20.28 5.47
CA GLY A 336 -16.02 21.13 6.55
C GLY A 336 -14.60 21.68 6.34
N CYS A 337 -13.85 21.19 5.34
CA CYS A 337 -12.48 21.62 5.09
C CYS A 337 -12.41 23.11 4.72
N ARG A 338 -11.46 23.82 5.34
CA ARG A 338 -11.18 25.24 5.07
C ARG A 338 -9.94 25.40 4.21
N CYS A 339 -8.98 24.50 4.39
CA CYS A 339 -7.72 24.50 3.66
C CYS A 339 -7.31 23.07 3.26
N VAL A 340 -6.35 22.97 2.34
CA VAL A 340 -5.85 21.68 1.83
C VAL A 340 -5.33 20.77 2.95
N SER A 341 -4.75 21.34 4.02
CA SER A 341 -4.23 20.54 5.13
C SER A 341 -5.33 19.87 5.96
N ASP A 342 -6.56 20.41 5.97
CA ASP A 342 -7.71 19.78 6.65
C ASP A 342 -8.06 18.44 6.02
N VAL A 343 -7.90 18.31 4.69
CA VAL A 343 -8.12 17.05 3.95
C VAL A 343 -7.23 15.93 4.47
N VAL A 344 -6.02 16.24 4.97
CA VAL A 344 -5.13 15.25 5.61
C VAL A 344 -5.77 14.71 6.90
N GLY A 345 -6.45 15.56 7.66
CA GLY A 345 -7.25 15.17 8.83
C GLY A 345 -8.41 14.26 8.46
N VAL A 346 -9.11 14.54 7.36
CA VAL A 346 -10.19 13.68 6.86
C VAL A 346 -9.66 12.30 6.43
N MET A 347 -8.51 12.26 5.74
CA MET A 347 -7.89 10.98 5.37
C MET A 347 -7.44 10.16 6.59
N HIS A 348 -7.08 10.84 7.69
CA HIS A 348 -6.85 10.16 8.97
C HIS A 348 -8.11 9.56 9.56
N PHE A 349 -9.22 10.29 9.49
CA PHE A 349 -10.53 9.79 9.90
C PHE A 349 -10.92 8.52 9.11
N VAL A 350 -10.77 8.54 7.78
CA VAL A 350 -10.95 7.35 6.92
C VAL A 350 -10.04 6.21 7.35
N CYS A 351 -8.74 6.47 7.56
CA CYS A 351 -7.78 5.46 8.00
C CYS A 351 -8.16 4.84 9.36
N LYS A 352 -8.65 5.65 10.31
CA LYS A 352 -9.16 5.16 11.60
C LYS A 352 -10.42 4.30 11.43
N ALA A 353 -11.36 4.71 10.59
CA ALA A 353 -12.56 3.93 10.30
C ALA A 353 -12.21 2.57 9.66
N VAL A 354 -11.18 2.52 8.80
CA VAL A 354 -10.68 1.27 8.22
C VAL A 354 -10.07 0.36 9.30
N THR A 355 -9.16 0.90 10.10
CA THR A 355 -8.42 0.12 11.13
C THR A 355 -9.32 -0.39 12.26
N LYS A 356 -10.41 0.32 12.57
CA LYS A 356 -11.44 -0.11 13.54
C LYS A 356 -12.52 -1.02 12.94
N GLY A 357 -12.61 -1.11 11.61
CA GLY A 357 -13.64 -1.90 10.92
C GLY A 357 -15.02 -1.23 10.86
N GLU A 358 -15.11 0.07 11.14
CA GLU A 358 -16.37 0.84 11.17
C GLU A 358 -16.98 1.03 9.77
N HIS A 359 -16.16 1.01 8.72
CA HIS A 359 -16.54 1.09 7.30
C HIS A 359 -17.27 -0.14 6.72
N PHE A 360 -17.45 -1.20 7.51
CA PHE A 360 -18.15 -2.43 7.11
C PHE A 360 -19.56 -2.55 7.67
N GLN A 361 -20.10 -1.50 8.30
CA GLN A 361 -21.49 -1.49 8.70
C GLN A 361 -22.36 -1.65 7.44
N SER A 362 -22.87 -2.87 7.25
CA SER A 362 -23.83 -3.20 6.22
C SER A 362 -25.21 -3.15 6.84
N THR A 363 -26.09 -2.42 6.18
CA THR A 363 -27.55 -2.35 6.33
C THR A 363 -28.23 -3.72 6.56
N ALA A 364 -27.57 -4.84 6.22
CA ALA A 364 -28.05 -6.19 6.48
C ALA A 364 -28.22 -6.56 7.97
N ALA A 365 -27.47 -5.94 8.89
CA ALA A 365 -27.59 -6.25 10.32
C ALA A 365 -28.83 -5.62 10.99
N ALA A 366 -29.47 -4.63 10.34
CA ALA A 366 -30.72 -4.02 10.79
C ALA A 366 -31.97 -4.77 10.29
N ALA A 367 -31.83 -5.71 9.34
CA ALA A 367 -32.92 -6.57 8.84
C ALA A 367 -33.29 -7.72 9.81
N GLY A 368 -33.00 -7.56 11.10
CA GLY A 368 -33.50 -8.43 12.16
C GLY A 368 -34.94 -8.05 12.51
N LYS A 369 -35.90 -8.69 11.84
CA LYS A 369 -37.37 -8.61 12.03
C LYS A 369 -38.06 -7.37 11.45
N GLY A 370 -38.33 -7.40 10.16
CA GLY A 370 -39.31 -6.54 9.51
C GLY A 370 -39.36 -6.84 8.01
N ARG A 371 -40.57 -6.95 7.45
CA ARG A 371 -40.90 -7.26 6.04
C ARG A 371 -39.80 -6.94 5.02
N VAL A 372 -39.52 -7.91 4.14
CA VAL A 372 -38.91 -7.67 2.82
C VAL A 372 -39.72 -6.56 2.14
N LYS A 373 -39.17 -5.35 2.12
CA LYS A 373 -39.68 -4.21 1.34
C LYS A 373 -39.09 -4.43 -0.05
N ASP A 374 -39.93 -4.49 -1.08
CA ASP A 374 -39.46 -4.55 -2.48
C ASP A 374 -38.39 -3.46 -2.69
N ASP A 375 -37.26 -3.83 -3.30
CA ASP A 375 -36.11 -2.98 -3.63
C ASP A 375 -36.46 -1.95 -4.74
N SER A 376 -37.55 -1.20 -4.60
CA SER A 376 -37.90 -0.07 -5.49
C SER A 376 -37.33 1.27 -5.01
N ASN A 377 -36.67 1.30 -3.85
CA ASN A 377 -35.93 2.47 -3.35
C ASN A 377 -34.49 2.42 -3.84
N ILE A 378 -34.31 2.80 -5.11
CA ILE A 378 -33.07 2.64 -5.88
C ILE A 378 -32.06 3.79 -5.66
N VAL A 379 -32.46 4.93 -5.05
CA VAL A 379 -31.68 6.18 -5.12
C VAL A 379 -30.70 6.42 -3.96
N SER A 380 -30.79 5.71 -2.83
CA SER A 380 -29.82 5.89 -1.72
C SER A 380 -28.60 4.98 -1.83
N SER A 381 -28.43 4.28 -2.97
CA SER A 381 -27.28 3.41 -3.23
C SER A 381 -26.46 3.98 -4.39
N PRO A 382 -25.14 4.14 -4.25
CA PRO A 382 -24.30 4.59 -5.35
C PRO A 382 -24.47 3.72 -6.60
N MET A 383 -24.49 4.35 -7.79
CA MET A 383 -24.53 3.62 -9.05
C MET A 383 -23.46 2.52 -9.09
N LYS A 384 -23.86 1.26 -9.26
CA LYS A 384 -22.92 0.18 -9.56
C LYS A 384 -22.42 0.41 -10.99
N ALA A 385 -21.10 0.53 -11.16
CA ALA A 385 -20.49 0.65 -12.49
C ALA A 385 -21.06 -0.45 -13.41
N ARG A 386 -21.68 -0.04 -14.54
CA ARG A 386 -22.21 -0.97 -15.53
C ARG A 386 -21.08 -1.90 -15.99
N ARG A 387 -21.29 -3.21 -15.87
CA ARG A 387 -20.52 -4.20 -16.63
C ARG A 387 -20.56 -3.77 -18.09
N ALA A 388 -19.41 -3.40 -18.66
CA ALA A 388 -19.26 -3.38 -20.11
C ALA A 388 -19.79 -4.71 -20.63
N MET A 389 -20.73 -4.66 -21.59
CA MET A 389 -21.47 -5.81 -22.11
C MET A 389 -20.56 -7.05 -22.21
N ALA A 390 -20.86 -8.08 -21.42
CA ALA A 390 -20.24 -9.38 -21.57
C ALA A 390 -21.23 -10.33 -22.24
N LEU A 391 -20.71 -11.02 -23.25
CA LEU A 391 -21.23 -12.19 -23.95
C LEU A 391 -22.07 -13.15 -23.09
N PRO A 392 -22.94 -13.95 -23.74
CA PRO A 392 -23.95 -14.74 -23.05
C PRO A 392 -23.37 -15.75 -22.06
N ALA A 393 -24.11 -15.91 -20.97
CA ALA A 393 -23.87 -16.81 -19.86
C ALA A 393 -23.63 -18.27 -20.31
N ALA A 394 -22.36 -18.67 -20.31
CA ALA A 394 -21.96 -20.07 -20.32
C ALA A 394 -20.65 -20.20 -19.57
N LEU A 395 -20.74 -20.30 -18.24
CA LEU A 395 -19.84 -21.04 -17.34
C LEU A 395 -20.37 -20.86 -15.91
N GLY A 396 -21.37 -21.68 -15.59
CA GLY A 396 -21.88 -21.82 -14.24
C GLY A 396 -20.90 -22.55 -13.33
N CYS A 397 -21.12 -22.33 -12.03
CA CYS A 397 -20.61 -23.07 -10.89
C CYS A 397 -19.11 -22.91 -10.58
N LEU A 398 -18.81 -22.05 -9.60
CA LEU A 398 -17.96 -22.34 -8.43
C LEU A 398 -17.94 -21.11 -7.49
N GLY A 399 -18.44 -21.25 -6.24
CA GLY A 399 -17.89 -20.50 -5.10
C GLY A 399 -18.75 -19.53 -4.25
N CYS A 400 -20.02 -19.80 -3.93
CA CYS A 400 -20.87 -18.90 -3.12
C CYS A 400 -20.49 -18.73 -1.61
N CYS A 401 -19.23 -18.90 -1.21
CA CYS A 401 -18.78 -18.65 0.16
C CYS A 401 -17.46 -17.84 0.26
N GLY A 402 -16.93 -17.33 -0.86
CA GLY A 402 -15.68 -16.54 -0.91
C GLY A 402 -15.87 -15.01 -0.98
N ASP A 403 -17.01 -14.53 -1.49
CA ASP A 403 -17.15 -13.16 -2.02
C ASP A 403 -17.12 -12.07 -0.93
N ALA A 404 -17.77 -12.29 0.22
CA ALA A 404 -17.92 -11.24 1.24
C ALA A 404 -16.63 -10.89 1.99
N GLN A 405 -15.65 -11.79 2.05
CA GLN A 405 -14.36 -11.50 2.68
C GLN A 405 -13.41 -10.79 1.71
N GLU A 406 -13.49 -11.13 0.43
CA GLU A 406 -12.71 -10.50 -0.63
C GLU A 406 -13.17 -9.06 -0.89
N GLU A 407 -14.48 -8.81 -0.95
CA GLU A 407 -15.06 -7.46 -1.02
C GLU A 407 -14.61 -6.56 0.14
N LYS A 408 -14.56 -7.12 1.36
CA LYS A 408 -14.08 -6.39 2.53
C LYS A 408 -12.61 -5.99 2.39
N LEU A 409 -11.76 -6.93 1.95
CA LEU A 409 -10.35 -6.68 1.74
C LEU A 409 -10.11 -5.62 0.65
N LEU A 410 -10.87 -5.68 -0.45
CA LEU A 410 -10.81 -4.72 -1.54
C LEU A 410 -11.23 -3.32 -1.08
N ARG A 411 -12.33 -3.19 -0.34
CA ARG A 411 -12.76 -1.89 0.22
C ARG A 411 -11.72 -1.31 1.17
N SER A 412 -11.22 -2.11 2.14
CA SER A 412 -10.16 -1.67 3.06
C SER A 412 -8.90 -1.23 2.32
N PHE A 413 -8.48 -1.99 1.29
CA PHE A 413 -7.32 -1.64 0.46
C PHE A 413 -7.55 -0.31 -0.26
N SER A 414 -8.67 -0.16 -0.97
CA SER A 414 -9.00 1.04 -1.75
C SER A 414 -9.10 2.28 -0.88
N LEU A 415 -9.68 2.17 0.32
CA LEU A 415 -9.74 3.28 1.28
C LEU A 415 -8.37 3.67 1.83
N LEU A 416 -7.51 2.71 2.17
CA LEU A 416 -6.15 3.00 2.62
C LEU A 416 -5.26 3.53 1.49
N PHE A 417 -5.48 3.04 0.26
CA PHE A 417 -4.84 3.55 -0.94
C PHE A 417 -5.25 5.02 -1.18
N MET A 418 -6.55 5.35 -1.11
CA MET A 418 -7.05 6.73 -1.17
C MET A 418 -6.42 7.59 -0.08
N ALA A 419 -6.60 7.19 1.18
CA ALA A 419 -6.18 7.96 2.32
C ALA A 419 -4.68 8.28 2.27
N ALA A 420 -3.82 7.29 1.93
CA ALA A 420 -2.39 7.50 1.89
C ALA A 420 -1.94 8.46 0.79
N HIS A 421 -2.49 8.33 -0.42
CA HIS A 421 -2.08 9.16 -1.55
C HIS A 421 -2.69 10.55 -1.51
N VAL A 422 -3.96 10.68 -1.11
CA VAL A 422 -4.63 11.97 -0.88
C VAL A 422 -3.94 12.73 0.26
N ALA A 423 -3.65 12.07 1.38
CA ALA A 423 -2.88 12.70 2.46
C ALA A 423 -1.47 13.13 1.99
N ASP A 424 -0.82 12.34 1.13
CA ASP A 424 0.49 12.69 0.60
C ASP A 424 0.47 13.93 -0.30
N ILE A 425 -0.48 14.02 -1.24
CA ILE A 425 -0.61 15.19 -2.14
C ILE A 425 -0.96 16.46 -1.35
N CYS A 426 -1.84 16.35 -0.34
CA CYS A 426 -2.29 17.49 0.47
C CYS A 426 -1.28 17.91 1.55
N SER A 427 -0.37 17.02 1.94
CA SER A 427 0.69 17.39 2.89
C SER A 427 1.74 18.29 2.23
N PRO A 428 2.26 19.30 2.95
CA PRO A 428 3.35 20.11 2.43
C PRO A 428 4.56 19.24 2.04
N PRO A 429 5.20 19.53 0.90
CA PRO A 429 6.25 18.69 0.35
C PRO A 429 7.43 18.60 1.33
N LEU A 430 7.87 17.37 1.63
CA LEU A 430 9.06 17.11 2.42
C LEU A 430 9.01 17.77 3.82
N GLY A 431 7.84 17.75 4.46
CA GLY A 431 7.60 18.21 5.82
C GLY A 431 6.91 19.58 5.88
N ALA A 432 5.89 19.67 6.74
CA ALA A 432 5.10 20.86 7.01
C ALA A 432 5.86 21.90 7.86
N PRO A 433 5.57 23.19 7.74
CA PRO A 433 6.17 24.21 8.61
C PRO A 433 5.86 23.92 10.09
N VAL A 434 6.61 24.55 11.01
CA VAL A 434 6.60 24.21 12.45
C VAL A 434 5.20 24.29 13.05
N ASP A 435 4.42 25.29 12.65
CA ASP A 435 3.04 25.53 13.06
C ASP A 435 2.05 24.46 12.59
N GLN A 436 2.37 23.71 11.53
CA GLN A 436 1.53 22.65 10.95
C GLN A 436 2.22 21.27 10.96
N ILE A 437 3.20 21.07 11.84
CA ILE A 437 3.99 19.82 11.87
C ILE A 437 3.12 18.59 12.15
N ASN A 438 1.99 18.76 12.84
CA ASN A 438 0.96 17.74 13.07
C ASN A 438 0.47 17.10 11.76
N VAL A 439 0.32 17.87 10.68
CA VAL A 439 -0.08 17.39 9.35
C VAL A 439 0.91 16.35 8.82
N THR A 440 2.21 16.57 9.04
CA THR A 440 3.26 15.61 8.62
C THR A 440 3.16 14.30 9.40
N PHE A 441 2.91 14.36 10.71
CA PHE A 441 2.75 13.17 11.54
C PHE A 441 1.49 12.39 11.17
N ILE A 442 0.37 13.08 10.94
CA ILE A 442 -0.89 12.45 10.50
C ILE A 442 -0.68 11.75 9.15
N ARG A 443 -0.12 12.44 8.15
CA ARG A 443 0.20 11.85 6.84
C ARG A 443 1.08 10.60 6.97
N ASN A 444 2.08 10.64 7.86
CA ASN A 444 2.92 9.47 8.15
C ASN A 444 2.15 8.31 8.79
N GLU A 445 1.19 8.57 9.69
CA GLU A 445 0.35 7.52 10.27
C GLU A 445 -0.54 6.84 9.22
N VAL A 446 -1.10 7.61 8.30
CA VAL A 446 -1.93 7.09 7.21
C VAL A 446 -1.10 6.24 6.24
N ILE A 447 0.07 6.73 5.82
CA ILE A 447 0.98 5.96 4.95
C ILE A 447 1.46 4.70 5.64
N ARG A 448 1.79 4.76 6.93
CA ARG A 448 2.16 3.58 7.71
C ARG A 448 1.05 2.52 7.65
N SER A 449 -0.21 2.92 7.78
CA SER A 449 -1.35 2.00 7.74
C SER A 449 -1.54 1.36 6.36
N TYR A 450 -1.30 2.11 5.28
CA TYR A 450 -1.30 1.58 3.91
C TYR A 450 -0.14 0.59 3.66
N ILE A 451 1.09 0.92 4.05
CA ILE A 451 2.23 0.01 3.79
C ILE A 451 2.20 -1.26 4.66
N GLU A 452 1.55 -1.23 5.83
CA GLU A 452 1.37 -2.43 6.65
C GLU A 452 0.62 -3.55 5.90
N LEU A 453 -0.18 -3.21 4.89
CA LEU A 453 -0.88 -4.17 4.02
C LEU A 453 0.09 -5.09 3.25
N PHE A 454 1.22 -4.55 2.78
CA PHE A 454 2.10 -5.24 1.83
C PHE A 454 3.59 -5.25 2.20
N ARG A 455 4.01 -4.64 3.31
CA ARG A 455 5.44 -4.53 3.67
C ARG A 455 6.20 -5.85 3.86
N ARG A 456 5.50 -6.97 4.10
CA ARG A 456 6.11 -8.31 4.22
C ARG A 456 6.04 -9.09 2.91
N HIS A 457 5.37 -8.56 1.89
CA HIS A 457 5.24 -9.22 0.61
C HIS A 457 6.58 -9.18 -0.16
N PRO A 458 7.10 -10.32 -0.68
CA PRO A 458 8.42 -10.39 -1.30
C PRO A 458 8.61 -9.46 -2.51
N LEU A 459 7.55 -9.16 -3.25
CA LEU A 459 7.61 -8.28 -4.43
C LEU A 459 7.35 -6.80 -4.12
N LEU A 460 6.86 -6.47 -2.92
CA LEU A 460 6.40 -5.11 -2.57
C LEU A 460 7.09 -4.52 -1.33
N TRP A 461 7.95 -5.28 -0.64
CA TRP A 461 8.68 -4.77 0.53
C TRP A 461 9.52 -3.54 0.17
N ARG A 462 10.11 -3.50 -1.03
CA ARG A 462 10.93 -2.36 -1.50
C ARG A 462 10.05 -1.12 -1.68
N THR A 463 8.88 -1.28 -2.29
CA THR A 463 7.87 -0.23 -2.39
C THR A 463 7.52 0.32 -1.00
N ALA A 464 7.22 -0.55 -0.04
CA ALA A 464 6.91 -0.14 1.34
C ALA A 464 8.09 0.61 2.00
N ALA A 465 9.31 0.11 1.82
CA ALA A 465 10.52 0.73 2.34
C ALA A 465 10.76 2.11 1.70
N THR A 466 10.49 2.27 0.41
CA THR A 466 10.60 3.55 -0.29
C THR A 466 9.59 4.57 0.24
N TYR A 467 8.32 4.22 0.47
CA TYR A 467 7.38 5.14 1.13
C TYR A 467 7.94 5.65 2.46
N VAL A 468 8.54 4.77 3.28
CA VAL A 468 9.14 5.16 4.56
C VAL A 468 10.32 6.10 4.39
N VAL A 469 11.21 5.84 3.42
CA VAL A 469 12.38 6.69 3.13
C VAL A 469 11.98 8.09 2.68
N TYR A 470 10.91 8.22 1.88
CA TYR A 470 10.36 9.50 1.42
C TYR A 470 9.46 10.19 2.46
N SER A 471 9.35 9.65 3.68
CA SER A 471 8.49 10.18 4.74
C SER A 471 9.35 10.83 5.84
N PRO A 472 9.56 12.16 5.83
CA PRO A 472 10.31 12.84 6.89
C PRO A 472 9.63 12.61 8.25
N PHE A 473 10.42 12.44 9.31
CA PHE A 473 9.94 12.16 10.67
C PHE A 473 9.19 10.84 10.86
N MET A 474 9.14 9.95 9.85
CA MET A 474 8.65 8.59 10.04
C MET A 474 9.57 7.85 11.02
N ASN A 475 9.01 6.99 11.88
CA ASN A 475 9.78 6.21 12.85
C ASN A 475 10.79 5.29 12.12
N PRO A 476 12.11 5.48 12.26
CA PRO A 476 13.11 4.71 11.50
C PRO A 476 13.11 3.21 11.86
N ALA A 477 12.57 2.84 13.03
CA ALA A 477 12.39 1.44 13.42
C ALA A 477 11.48 0.67 12.45
N LEU A 478 10.57 1.37 11.76
CA LEU A 478 9.71 0.76 10.74
C LEU A 478 10.54 0.29 9.54
N LEU A 479 11.43 1.14 9.03
CA LEU A 479 12.33 0.79 7.92
C LEU A 479 13.23 -0.39 8.29
N PHE A 480 13.82 -0.35 9.50
CA PHE A 480 14.56 -1.47 10.07
C PHE A 480 13.76 -2.78 10.05
N ARG A 481 12.50 -2.76 10.50
CA ARG A 481 11.65 -3.96 10.53
C ARG A 481 11.33 -4.50 9.14
N ILE A 482 11.13 -3.62 8.15
CA ILE A 482 10.87 -4.02 6.75
C ILE A 482 12.10 -4.72 6.17
N VAL A 483 13.26 -4.06 6.23
CA VAL A 483 14.52 -4.54 5.66
C VAL A 483 14.99 -5.84 6.33
N VAL A 484 15.03 -5.88 7.66
CA VAL A 484 15.43 -7.09 8.41
C VAL A 484 14.42 -8.23 8.24
N GLY A 485 13.15 -7.92 7.96
CA GLY A 485 12.11 -8.90 7.64
C GLY A 485 12.40 -9.71 6.38
N GLN A 486 13.22 -9.19 5.46
CA GLN A 486 13.59 -9.86 4.21
C GLN A 486 14.82 -10.77 4.31
N SER A 487 15.46 -10.85 5.47
CA SER A 487 16.68 -11.65 5.68
C SER A 487 16.55 -13.11 5.21
N ALA A 488 15.45 -13.79 5.53
CA ALA A 488 15.23 -15.17 5.07
C ALA A 488 15.10 -15.29 3.54
N ASN A 489 14.45 -14.31 2.91
CA ASN A 489 14.31 -14.26 1.45
C ASN A 489 15.65 -13.94 0.78
N ALA A 490 16.47 -13.06 1.37
CA ALA A 490 17.78 -12.69 0.85
C ALA A 490 18.76 -13.86 0.77
N VAL A 491 18.64 -14.85 1.66
CA VAL A 491 19.50 -16.03 1.62
C VAL A 491 19.05 -17.00 0.53
N ARG A 492 17.74 -17.13 0.32
CA ARG A 492 17.15 -18.04 -0.67
C ARG A 492 17.20 -17.49 -2.11
N ASP A 493 17.14 -16.16 -2.26
CA ASP A 493 17.06 -15.48 -3.54
C ASP A 493 18.15 -14.41 -3.67
N ARG A 494 19.05 -14.63 -4.65
CA ARG A 494 20.13 -13.70 -5.00
C ARG A 494 19.60 -12.32 -5.41
N TYR A 495 18.46 -12.26 -6.10
CA TYR A 495 17.88 -10.98 -6.53
C TYR A 495 17.39 -10.15 -5.35
N THR A 496 16.76 -10.79 -4.37
CA THR A 496 16.36 -10.14 -3.11
C THR A 496 17.58 -9.63 -2.34
N CYS A 497 18.65 -10.42 -2.26
CA CYS A 497 19.91 -10.01 -1.62
C CYS A 497 20.49 -8.75 -2.28
N LEU A 498 20.66 -8.78 -3.62
CA LEU A 498 21.18 -7.64 -4.38
C LEU A 498 20.27 -6.42 -4.21
N SER A 499 18.95 -6.61 -4.28
CA SER A 499 17.97 -5.53 -4.11
C SER A 499 18.05 -4.87 -2.74
N LEU A 500 18.31 -5.63 -1.66
CA LEU A 500 18.52 -5.09 -0.32
C LEU A 500 19.78 -4.24 -0.24
N HIS A 501 20.90 -4.75 -0.75
CA HIS A 501 22.16 -3.99 -0.76
C HIS A 501 22.04 -2.71 -1.59
N THR A 502 21.49 -2.80 -2.80
CA THR A 502 21.25 -1.64 -3.65
C THR A 502 20.33 -0.63 -2.97
N PHE A 503 19.23 -1.07 -2.36
CA PHE A 503 18.31 -0.16 -1.66
C PHE A 503 18.99 0.56 -0.49
N ILE A 504 19.77 -0.16 0.33
CA ILE A 504 20.49 0.45 1.45
C ILE A 504 21.45 1.51 0.94
N GLN A 505 22.26 1.18 -0.06
CA GLN A 505 23.26 2.10 -0.63
C GLN A 505 22.62 3.31 -1.33
N SER A 506 21.57 3.11 -2.12
CA SER A 506 20.99 4.18 -2.92
C SER A 506 20.06 5.11 -2.15
N SER A 507 19.44 4.63 -1.06
CA SER A 507 18.27 5.31 -0.48
C SER A 507 18.31 5.49 1.05
N TRP A 508 19.17 4.74 1.77
CA TRP A 508 19.25 4.82 3.22
C TRP A 508 20.65 5.21 3.73
N GLU A 509 21.70 5.00 2.94
CA GLU A 509 23.06 5.41 3.28
C GLU A 509 23.14 6.91 3.53
N ASP A 510 23.84 7.31 4.59
CA ASP A 510 24.04 8.71 4.99
C ASP A 510 24.62 9.57 3.87
N ASN A 511 25.50 8.99 3.06
CA ASN A 511 26.15 9.65 1.94
C ASN A 511 25.38 9.54 0.62
N CYS A 512 24.22 8.88 0.60
CA CYS A 512 23.45 8.80 -0.64
C CYS A 512 22.85 10.17 -0.98
N THR A 513 22.73 10.47 -2.27
CA THR A 513 22.27 11.75 -2.78
C THR A 513 20.90 12.16 -2.20
N PHE A 514 20.00 11.19 -2.06
CA PHE A 514 18.69 11.39 -1.46
C PHE A 514 18.78 11.80 0.02
N GLN A 515 19.52 11.06 0.85
CA GLN A 515 19.62 11.35 2.29
C GLN A 515 20.34 12.68 2.53
N LEU A 516 21.38 12.98 1.73
CA LEU A 516 22.06 14.28 1.79
C LEU A 516 21.09 15.43 1.47
N ALA A 517 20.29 15.31 0.41
CA ALA A 517 19.30 16.31 0.04
C ALA A 517 18.21 16.48 1.11
N LEU A 518 17.67 15.36 1.62
CA LEU A 518 16.65 15.39 2.66
C LEU A 518 17.17 16.01 3.96
N ARG A 519 18.37 15.66 4.41
CA ARG A 519 18.98 16.23 5.62
C ARG A 519 19.20 17.72 5.49
N ARG A 520 19.75 18.17 4.35
CA ARG A 520 19.92 19.61 4.06
C ARG A 520 18.58 20.35 4.12
N LEU A 521 17.55 19.82 3.46
CA LEU A 521 16.21 20.39 3.49
C LEU A 521 15.64 20.50 4.89
N LEU A 522 15.78 19.46 5.71
CA LEU A 522 15.29 19.48 7.09
C LEU A 522 16.06 20.48 7.96
N HIS A 523 17.38 20.64 7.76
CA HIS A 523 18.15 21.66 8.47
C HIS A 523 17.80 23.08 8.04
N ASP A 524 17.53 23.30 6.75
CA ASP A 524 17.09 24.59 6.22
C ASP A 524 15.71 24.98 6.74
N LYS A 525 14.77 24.02 6.76
CA LYS A 525 13.39 24.26 7.25
C LYS A 525 13.31 24.41 8.77
N TYR A 526 14.16 23.71 9.52
CA TYR A 526 14.11 23.69 10.99
C TYR A 526 15.49 23.99 11.59
N PRO A 527 15.99 25.23 11.40
CA PRO A 527 17.29 25.62 11.91
C PRO A 527 17.31 25.45 13.43
N MET A 528 18.38 24.85 13.96
CA MET A 528 18.59 24.60 15.39
C MET A 528 17.64 23.61 16.08
N SER A 529 16.79 22.88 15.33
CA SER A 529 15.90 21.87 15.93
C SER A 529 16.67 20.64 16.43
N THR A 530 16.76 20.50 17.76
CA THR A 530 17.38 19.30 18.37
C THR A 530 16.61 18.01 18.08
N THR A 531 15.30 18.11 17.82
CA THR A 531 14.44 16.97 17.45
C THR A 531 14.80 16.43 16.07
N VAL A 532 15.11 17.30 15.10
CA VAL A 532 15.58 16.89 13.77
C VAL A 532 16.90 16.12 13.89
N ASN A 533 17.86 16.64 14.66
CA ASN A 533 19.14 15.97 14.89
C ASN A 533 18.94 14.59 15.52
N LYS A 534 18.12 14.48 16.58
CA LYS A 534 17.78 13.19 17.21
C LYS A 534 17.11 12.21 16.24
N TRP A 535 16.28 12.70 15.33
CA TRP A 535 15.65 11.85 14.31
C TRP A 535 16.68 11.37 13.29
N ILE A 536 17.58 12.23 12.79
CA ILE A 536 18.68 11.85 11.89
C ILE A 536 19.60 10.82 12.57
N ASP A 537 20.01 11.06 13.81
CA ASP A 537 20.82 10.12 14.60
C ASP A 537 20.11 8.76 14.74
N SER A 538 18.79 8.78 14.92
CA SER A 538 17.97 7.57 14.97
C SER A 538 17.94 6.85 13.62
N VAL A 539 17.84 7.56 12.50
CA VAL A 539 17.92 6.98 11.14
C VAL A 539 19.27 6.27 10.95
N ASP A 540 20.37 6.91 11.34
CA ASP A 540 21.72 6.37 11.21
C ASP A 540 21.98 5.19 12.15
N PHE A 541 21.45 5.24 13.37
CA PHE A 541 21.47 4.13 14.30
C PHE A 541 20.73 2.91 13.74
N TYR A 542 19.48 3.08 13.28
CA TYR A 542 18.69 1.97 12.75
C TYR A 542 19.23 1.41 11.44
N ARG A 543 19.89 2.24 10.61
CA ARG A 543 20.63 1.76 9.42
C ARG A 543 21.76 0.82 9.82
N ARG A 544 22.67 1.27 10.70
CA ARG A 544 23.81 0.46 11.17
C ARG A 544 23.33 -0.84 11.80
N LYS A 545 22.32 -0.74 12.66
CA LYS A 545 21.68 -1.91 13.29
C LYS A 545 21.02 -2.85 12.27
N ALA A 546 20.41 -2.33 11.20
CA ALA A 546 19.83 -3.14 10.14
C ALA A 546 20.91 -3.93 9.40
N ILE A 547 21.98 -3.27 8.95
CA ILE A 547 23.11 -3.92 8.28
C ILE A 547 23.72 -4.99 9.18
N GLU A 548 23.97 -4.66 10.44
CA GLU A 548 24.52 -5.59 11.42
C GLU A 548 23.61 -6.83 11.58
N THR A 549 22.30 -6.61 11.75
CA THR A 549 21.35 -7.72 11.93
C THR A 549 21.18 -8.55 10.66
N LEU A 550 21.20 -7.91 9.49
CA LEU A 550 21.00 -8.57 8.21
C LEU A 550 22.21 -9.44 7.86
N ASN A 551 23.43 -8.92 8.02
CA ASN A 551 24.66 -9.70 7.91
C ASN A 551 24.64 -10.89 8.86
N GLY A 552 24.34 -10.68 10.14
CA GLY A 552 24.34 -11.75 11.14
C GLY A 552 23.28 -12.83 10.90
N LYS A 553 22.16 -12.50 10.26
CA LYS A 553 21.15 -13.49 9.83
C LYS A 553 21.58 -14.21 8.56
N THR A 554 22.08 -13.49 7.56
CA THR A 554 22.56 -14.06 6.30
C THR A 554 23.71 -15.03 6.54
N ILE A 555 24.66 -14.66 7.41
CA ILE A 555 25.78 -15.51 7.82
C ILE A 555 25.25 -16.82 8.42
N ARG A 556 24.35 -16.75 9.40
CA ARG A 556 23.79 -17.94 10.07
C ARG A 556 23.06 -18.87 9.11
N GLU A 557 22.23 -18.31 8.25
CA GLU A 557 21.44 -19.11 7.30
C GLU A 557 22.34 -19.75 6.23
N ARG A 558 23.31 -19.00 5.65
CA ARG A 558 24.28 -19.57 4.71
C ARG A 558 25.09 -20.70 5.34
N TYR A 559 25.49 -20.51 6.59
CA TYR A 559 26.18 -21.54 7.35
C TYR A 559 25.31 -22.80 7.52
N ALA A 560 24.04 -22.63 7.90
CA ALA A 560 23.08 -23.73 8.03
C ALA A 560 22.78 -24.46 6.71
N CYS A 561 22.85 -23.77 5.57
CA CYS A 561 22.72 -24.35 4.24
C CYS A 561 24.00 -25.06 3.73
N GLY A 562 25.09 -25.06 4.51
CA GLY A 562 26.37 -25.68 4.12
C GLY A 562 27.24 -24.83 3.18
N ASP A 563 26.86 -23.58 2.90
CA ASP A 563 27.68 -22.59 2.18
C ASP A 563 28.66 -21.90 3.16
N THR A 564 29.53 -22.71 3.76
CA THR A 564 30.42 -22.30 4.85
C THR A 564 31.47 -21.28 4.39
N ALA A 565 32.03 -21.43 3.19
CA ALA A 565 33.03 -20.52 2.66
C ALA A 565 32.47 -19.08 2.50
N SER A 566 31.30 -18.93 1.88
CA SER A 566 30.69 -17.61 1.71
C SER A 566 30.22 -17.00 3.02
N ALA A 567 29.76 -17.83 3.97
CA ALA A 567 29.41 -17.38 5.32
C ALA A 567 30.63 -16.84 6.08
N VAL A 568 31.78 -17.53 6.00
CA VAL A 568 33.04 -17.08 6.60
C VAL A 568 33.56 -15.80 5.94
N TRP A 569 33.54 -15.73 4.61
CA TRP A 569 33.91 -14.51 3.88
C TRP A 569 33.08 -13.31 4.32
N LEU A 570 31.74 -13.44 4.33
CA LEU A 570 30.84 -12.36 4.75
C LEU A 570 31.05 -11.97 6.22
N ALA A 571 31.33 -12.92 7.10
CA ALA A 571 31.60 -12.65 8.50
C ALA A 571 32.92 -11.90 8.73
N LEU A 572 33.93 -12.16 7.90
CA LEU A 572 35.18 -11.42 7.91
C LEU A 572 34.97 -10.00 7.38
N GLU A 573 34.34 -9.83 6.23
CA GLU A 573 34.08 -8.49 5.68
C GLU A 573 33.22 -7.63 6.61
N SER A 574 32.25 -8.23 7.29
CA SER A 574 31.38 -7.52 8.23
C SER A 574 31.93 -7.44 9.66
N GLN A 575 33.11 -8.00 9.94
CA GLN A 575 33.70 -8.15 11.28
C GLN A 575 32.79 -8.87 12.30
N GLN A 576 31.82 -9.67 11.84
CA GLN A 576 30.90 -10.45 12.67
C GLN A 576 31.38 -11.90 12.84
N THR A 577 32.63 -12.06 13.24
CA THR A 577 33.32 -13.36 13.22
C THR A 577 33.04 -14.25 14.43
N LYS A 578 32.51 -13.70 15.54
CA LYS A 578 32.44 -14.40 16.83
C LYS A 578 31.71 -15.75 16.79
N SER A 579 30.54 -15.83 16.19
CA SER A 579 29.74 -17.07 16.13
C SER A 579 30.42 -18.16 15.31
N ILE A 580 30.94 -17.78 14.13
CA ILE A 580 31.69 -18.68 13.25
C ILE A 580 32.99 -19.12 13.90
N GLN A 581 33.71 -18.19 14.54
CA GLN A 581 34.96 -18.48 15.22
C GLN A 581 34.75 -19.56 16.29
N VAL A 582 33.72 -19.42 17.14
CA VAL A 582 33.41 -20.40 18.18
C VAL A 582 33.08 -21.77 17.57
N HIS A 583 32.29 -21.80 16.50
CA HIS A 583 31.94 -23.05 15.83
C HIS A 583 33.14 -23.71 15.15
N LEU A 584 33.92 -22.97 14.36
CA LEU A 584 35.13 -23.48 13.71
C LEU A 584 36.15 -23.99 14.74
N GLU A 585 36.36 -23.26 15.84
CA GLU A 585 37.22 -23.73 16.92
C GLU A 585 36.70 -25.03 17.55
N ALA A 586 35.37 -25.16 17.73
CA ALA A 586 34.78 -26.40 18.25
C ALA A 586 35.00 -27.57 17.28
N THR A 587 34.75 -27.38 15.99
CA THR A 587 34.97 -28.39 14.95
C THR A 587 36.45 -28.78 14.85
N LEU A 588 37.37 -27.81 14.90
CA LEU A 588 38.82 -28.07 14.89
C LEU A 588 39.32 -28.80 16.14
N ARG A 589 38.63 -28.64 17.27
CA ARG A 589 38.95 -29.32 18.55
C ARG A 589 38.30 -30.70 18.69
N SER A 590 37.50 -31.13 17.71
CA SER A 590 36.83 -32.43 17.66
C SER A 590 37.72 -33.52 17.04
N SER A 591 37.41 -34.79 17.31
CA SER A 591 38.05 -35.95 16.66
C SER A 591 37.91 -35.91 15.14
N ASP A 592 36.81 -35.35 14.65
CA ASP A 592 36.39 -35.42 13.25
C ASP A 592 36.91 -34.25 12.41
N ALA A 593 37.82 -33.41 12.94
CA ALA A 593 38.29 -32.21 12.26
C ALA A 593 38.89 -32.49 10.86
N LEU A 594 39.54 -33.64 10.67
CA LEU A 594 40.08 -34.09 9.38
C LEU A 594 39.00 -34.51 8.38
N LEU A 595 37.88 -35.02 8.88
CA LEU A 595 36.74 -35.51 8.08
C LEU A 595 35.71 -34.41 7.82
N SER A 596 35.74 -33.31 8.57
CA SER A 596 34.81 -32.20 8.43
C SER A 596 34.88 -31.54 7.06
N GLU A 597 33.76 -31.62 6.33
CA GLU A 597 33.57 -30.90 5.06
C GLU A 597 33.55 -29.39 5.24
N GLU A 598 33.11 -28.89 6.41
CA GLU A 598 33.09 -27.46 6.72
C GLU A 598 34.50 -26.88 6.74
N VAL A 599 35.40 -27.54 7.49
CA VAL A 599 36.83 -27.16 7.61
C VAL A 599 37.50 -27.23 6.24
N TYR A 600 37.22 -28.29 5.48
CA TYR A 600 37.80 -28.49 4.16
C TYR A 600 37.38 -27.40 3.16
N ARG A 601 36.08 -27.05 3.09
CA ARG A 601 35.58 -25.98 2.20
C ARG A 601 36.14 -24.61 2.54
N VAL A 602 36.25 -24.28 3.84
CA VAL A 602 36.84 -23.02 4.29
C VAL A 602 38.35 -22.98 3.97
N GLY A 603 39.06 -24.07 4.23
CA GLY A 603 40.48 -24.20 3.88
C GLY A 603 40.74 -24.10 2.37
N GLN A 604 39.87 -24.70 1.56
CA GLN A 604 39.92 -24.58 0.09
C GLN A 604 39.72 -23.14 -0.36
N ALA A 605 38.73 -22.44 0.22
CA ALA A 605 38.46 -21.04 -0.10
C ALA A 605 39.62 -20.11 0.26
N LEU A 606 40.31 -20.37 1.38
CA LEU A 606 41.54 -19.67 1.77
C LEU A 606 42.69 -19.96 0.80
N SER A 607 42.90 -21.23 0.44
CA SER A 607 43.94 -21.64 -0.53
C SER A 607 43.71 -21.07 -1.92
N ASN A 608 42.46 -20.83 -2.30
CA ASN A 608 42.08 -20.22 -3.58
C ASN A 608 41.99 -18.69 -3.51
N SER A 609 42.38 -18.07 -2.40
CA SER A 609 42.31 -16.61 -2.16
C SER A 609 40.92 -16.00 -2.27
N PHE A 610 39.86 -16.80 -2.15
CA PHE A 610 38.48 -16.29 -2.01
C PHE A 610 38.27 -15.61 -0.66
N ILE A 611 38.93 -16.13 0.39
CA ILE A 611 38.97 -15.53 1.72
C ILE A 611 40.38 -15.02 1.97
N SER A 612 40.52 -13.73 2.32
CA SER A 612 41.79 -13.19 2.81
C SER A 612 41.93 -13.41 4.31
N ILE A 613 43.06 -13.97 4.74
CA ILE A 613 43.38 -14.17 6.17
C ILE A 613 43.55 -12.82 6.88
N ASP A 614 44.03 -11.81 6.15
CA ASP A 614 44.31 -10.47 6.68
C ASP A 614 43.05 -9.63 6.89
N ALA A 615 41.88 -10.11 6.45
CA ALA A 615 40.60 -9.43 6.66
C ALA A 615 40.06 -9.58 8.09
N SER A 616 40.67 -10.39 8.94
CA SER A 616 40.21 -10.64 10.32
C SER A 616 40.93 -9.75 11.34
N ASP A 617 40.18 -8.92 12.08
CA ASP A 617 40.73 -8.19 13.23
C ASP A 617 40.92 -9.09 14.47
N SER A 618 40.32 -10.28 14.49
CA SER A 618 40.43 -11.25 15.59
C SER A 618 41.61 -12.22 15.37
N LEU A 619 42.60 -12.17 16.26
CA LEU A 619 43.73 -13.11 16.28
C LEU A 619 43.28 -14.57 16.41
N ARG A 620 42.19 -14.82 17.16
CA ARG A 620 41.66 -16.18 17.34
C ARG A 620 41.01 -16.71 16.07
N MET A 621 40.26 -15.88 15.36
CA MET A 621 39.68 -16.23 14.06
C MET A 621 40.79 -16.49 13.03
N LEU A 622 41.81 -15.64 13.00
CA LEU A 622 42.98 -15.83 12.15
C LEU A 622 43.73 -17.13 12.46
N GLY A 623 43.85 -17.50 13.73
CA GLY A 623 44.34 -18.82 14.14
C GLY A 623 43.49 -19.96 13.57
N ALA A 624 42.17 -19.90 13.76
CA ALA A 624 41.23 -20.91 13.25
C ALA A 624 41.29 -21.05 11.71
N LEU A 625 41.37 -19.93 10.97
CA LEU A 625 41.50 -19.92 9.51
C LEU A 625 42.82 -20.56 9.05
N ARG A 626 43.94 -20.24 9.71
CA ARG A 626 45.25 -20.86 9.40
C ARG A 626 45.22 -22.38 9.58
N ALA A 627 44.54 -22.87 10.63
CA ALA A 627 44.37 -24.31 10.82
C ALA A 627 43.45 -24.94 9.76
N CYS A 628 42.37 -24.27 9.35
CA CYS A 628 41.54 -24.76 8.26
C CYS A 628 42.33 -24.89 6.96
N ALA A 629 43.14 -23.88 6.62
CA ALA A 629 44.02 -23.91 5.45
C ALA A 629 45.07 -25.03 5.54
N ALA A 630 45.73 -25.20 6.70
CA ALA A 630 46.71 -26.25 6.91
C ALA A 630 46.10 -27.66 6.80
N LEU A 631 44.93 -27.89 7.40
CA LEU A 631 44.23 -29.17 7.32
C LEU A 631 43.75 -29.47 5.89
N PHE A 632 43.28 -28.46 5.16
CA PHE A 632 42.93 -28.60 3.74
C PHE A 632 44.16 -28.97 2.90
N GLU A 633 45.27 -28.23 3.03
CA GLU A 633 46.50 -28.52 2.28
C GLU A 633 47.01 -29.94 2.58
N TYR A 634 46.92 -30.37 3.84
CA TYR A 634 47.28 -31.72 4.25
C TYR A 634 46.37 -32.76 3.59
N ARG A 635 45.05 -32.61 3.69
CA ARG A 635 44.07 -33.56 3.12
C ARG A 635 44.20 -33.65 1.60
N LYS A 636 44.39 -32.51 0.92
CA LYS A 636 44.64 -32.43 -0.52
C LYS A 636 45.95 -33.12 -0.89
N SER A 637 47.04 -32.85 -0.17
CA SER A 637 48.34 -33.48 -0.44
C SER A 637 48.30 -35.00 -0.25
N CYS A 638 47.58 -35.49 0.77
CA CYS A 638 47.34 -36.91 0.97
C CYS A 638 46.55 -37.54 -0.17
N ALA A 639 45.48 -36.88 -0.63
CA ALA A 639 44.69 -37.34 -1.78
C ALA A 639 45.52 -37.36 -3.07
N ASP A 640 46.31 -36.31 -3.33
CA ASP A 640 47.20 -36.23 -4.49
C ASP A 640 48.27 -37.35 -4.47
N LEU A 641 48.79 -37.71 -3.28
CA LEU A 641 49.74 -38.81 -3.12
C LEU A 641 49.09 -40.18 -3.39
N GLN A 642 47.83 -40.36 -3.00
CA GLN A 642 47.07 -41.59 -3.22
C GLN A 642 46.63 -41.74 -4.70
N GLN A 643 46.21 -40.66 -5.34
CA GLN A 643 45.81 -40.65 -6.76
C GLN A 643 47.00 -40.66 -7.73
N GLY A 644 48.12 -40.04 -7.34
CA GLY A 644 49.37 -39.99 -8.10
C GLY A 644 50.21 -41.27 -8.02
N ALA A 645 49.65 -42.37 -7.49
CA ALA A 645 50.30 -43.68 -7.35
C ALA A 645 50.51 -44.42 -8.68
N GLY A 646 50.77 -43.70 -9.79
CA GLY A 646 51.14 -44.23 -11.10
C GLY A 646 52.62 -43.99 -11.43
N ASP A 647 53.43 -45.06 -11.33
CA ASP A 647 54.72 -45.38 -11.98
C ASP A 647 55.88 -44.37 -12.12
N ARG A 648 55.78 -43.10 -11.69
CA ARG A 648 56.91 -42.14 -11.78
C ARG A 648 57.54 -41.82 -10.41
N PRO A 649 58.74 -42.34 -10.10
CA PRO A 649 59.36 -42.18 -8.77
C PRO A 649 59.68 -40.73 -8.40
N LYS A 650 60.01 -39.86 -9.37
CA LYS A 650 60.26 -38.43 -9.12
C LYS A 650 59.00 -37.68 -8.65
N VAL A 651 57.86 -37.96 -9.27
CA VAL A 651 56.56 -37.35 -8.93
C VAL A 651 56.12 -37.78 -7.52
N ARG A 652 56.37 -39.04 -7.18
CA ARG A 652 56.08 -39.59 -5.84
C ARG A 652 56.89 -38.92 -4.74
N VAL A 653 58.20 -38.74 -4.94
CA VAL A 653 59.07 -38.04 -3.96
C VAL A 653 58.60 -36.61 -3.71
N GLU A 654 58.20 -35.90 -4.75
CA GLU A 654 57.74 -34.51 -4.66
C GLU A 654 56.36 -34.40 -3.98
N ALA A 655 55.47 -35.35 -4.23
CA ALA A 655 54.19 -35.48 -3.52
C ALA A 655 54.40 -35.81 -2.03
N THR A 656 55.31 -36.73 -1.70
CA THR A 656 55.66 -37.07 -0.32
C THR A 656 56.24 -35.88 0.44
N ARG A 657 57.10 -35.06 -0.20
CA ARG A 657 57.60 -33.81 0.40
C ARG A 657 56.48 -32.80 0.66
N ARG A 658 55.50 -32.69 -0.24
CA ARG A 658 54.32 -31.82 -0.04
C ARG A 658 53.48 -32.26 1.15
N VAL A 659 53.25 -33.57 1.31
CA VAL A 659 52.55 -34.13 2.49
C VAL A 659 53.28 -33.78 3.79
N LEU A 660 54.59 -33.98 3.83
CA LEU A 660 55.40 -33.67 5.01
C LEU A 660 55.40 -32.17 5.36
N HIS A 661 55.46 -31.30 4.35
CA HIS A 661 55.37 -29.86 4.55
C HIS A 661 53.97 -29.44 5.05
N ALA A 662 52.90 -30.00 4.48
CA ALA A 662 51.54 -29.73 4.94
C ALA A 662 51.28 -30.25 6.36
N ALA A 663 51.83 -31.42 6.72
CA ALA A 663 51.78 -31.95 8.07
C ALA A 663 52.48 -31.02 9.09
N ASP A 664 53.65 -30.49 8.76
CA ASP A 664 54.36 -29.51 9.61
C ASP A 664 53.50 -28.26 9.86
N LYS A 665 52.81 -27.73 8.83
CA LYS A 665 51.88 -26.59 8.99
C LYS A 665 50.71 -26.91 9.94
N VAL A 666 50.14 -28.11 9.86
CA VAL A 666 49.06 -28.53 10.78
C VAL A 666 49.56 -28.60 12.21
N LEU A 667 50.75 -29.18 12.44
CA LEU A 667 51.32 -29.34 13.77
C LEU A 667 51.71 -28.01 14.42
N GLN A 668 52.14 -27.02 13.62
CA GLN A 668 52.33 -25.64 14.10
C GLN A 668 51.04 -25.02 14.65
N CYS A 669 49.88 -25.44 14.14
CA CYS A 669 48.57 -24.98 14.60
C CYS A 669 48.01 -25.82 15.76
N ALA A 670 48.61 -26.96 16.09
CA ALA A 670 48.06 -27.93 17.05
C ALA A 670 48.00 -27.38 18.49
N VAL A 671 49.08 -26.75 18.96
CA VAL A 671 49.18 -26.23 20.33
C VAL A 671 48.33 -24.97 20.53
N PRO A 672 48.39 -23.93 19.65
CA PRO A 672 47.61 -22.71 19.87
C PRO A 672 46.09 -22.92 19.86
N LEU A 673 45.59 -23.84 19.03
CA LEU A 673 44.16 -24.12 18.91
C LEU A 673 43.68 -25.29 19.78
N ARG A 674 44.60 -26.08 20.33
CA ARG A 674 44.34 -27.31 21.07
C ARG A 674 43.58 -28.34 20.24
N LEU A 675 44.12 -28.70 19.07
CA LEU A 675 43.54 -29.74 18.20
C LEU A 675 43.34 -31.05 18.96
N HIS A 676 42.36 -31.86 18.53
CA HIS A 676 42.07 -33.14 19.19
C HIS A 676 43.27 -34.11 19.08
N PRO A 677 43.58 -34.89 20.15
CA PRO A 677 44.66 -35.88 20.14
C PRO A 677 44.64 -36.83 18.94
N GLU A 678 43.47 -37.31 18.53
CA GLU A 678 43.33 -38.22 17.39
C GLU A 678 43.74 -37.60 16.06
N VAL A 679 43.48 -36.30 15.87
CA VAL A 679 43.89 -35.55 14.67
C VAL A 679 45.41 -35.44 14.65
N VAL A 680 46.03 -35.10 15.79
CA VAL A 680 47.48 -35.00 15.91
C VAL A 680 48.14 -36.38 15.67
N LEU A 681 47.65 -37.43 16.33
CA LEU A 681 48.15 -38.79 16.15
C LEU A 681 48.04 -39.25 14.68
N CYS A 682 46.92 -39.00 14.03
CA CYS A 682 46.71 -39.33 12.62
C CYS A 682 47.73 -38.61 11.71
N VAL A 683 47.90 -37.30 11.90
CA VAL A 683 48.83 -36.49 11.11
C VAL A 683 50.29 -36.92 11.34
N VAL A 684 50.70 -37.13 12.60
CA VAL A 684 52.07 -37.56 12.91
C VAL A 684 52.34 -38.97 12.38
N ASN A 685 51.39 -39.90 12.53
CA ASN A 685 51.52 -41.27 12.02
C ASN A 685 51.68 -41.28 10.49
N HIS A 686 50.80 -40.60 9.74
CA HIS A 686 50.92 -40.51 8.29
C HIS A 686 52.18 -39.77 7.84
N ALA A 687 52.61 -38.73 8.56
CA ALA A 687 53.85 -38.03 8.26
C ALA A 687 55.08 -38.93 8.48
N ALA A 688 55.10 -39.74 9.54
CA ALA A 688 56.17 -40.72 9.77
C ALA A 688 56.19 -41.80 8.67
N ASP A 689 55.03 -42.32 8.28
CA ASP A 689 54.89 -43.28 7.18
C ASP A 689 55.37 -42.67 5.84
N ALA A 690 54.97 -41.44 5.54
CA ALA A 690 55.43 -40.71 4.36
C ALA A 690 56.96 -40.51 4.38
N ALA A 691 57.54 -40.10 5.51
CA ALA A 691 58.99 -39.90 5.64
C ALA A 691 59.79 -41.21 5.44
N LEU A 692 59.27 -42.34 5.90
CA LEU A 692 59.92 -43.65 5.76
C LEU A 692 60.00 -44.11 4.29
N THR A 693 59.07 -43.65 3.44
CA THR A 693 59.09 -43.98 1.99
C THR A 693 60.14 -43.19 1.20
N LEU A 694 60.77 -42.17 1.78
CA LEU A 694 61.81 -41.40 1.12
C LEU A 694 63.17 -42.11 1.16
N PRO A 695 63.99 -42.00 0.09
CA PRO A 695 65.37 -42.49 0.11
C PRO A 695 66.18 -41.87 1.26
N ARG A 696 67.12 -42.62 1.85
CA ARG A 696 67.94 -42.16 3.01
C ARG A 696 68.58 -40.79 2.80
N SER A 697 69.04 -40.48 1.58
CA SER A 697 69.66 -39.20 1.24
C SER A 697 68.69 -38.01 1.20
N GLN A 698 67.39 -38.24 1.30
CA GLN A 698 66.34 -37.22 1.22
C GLN A 698 65.39 -37.24 2.42
N LYS A 699 65.74 -37.98 3.49
CA LYS A 699 64.96 -38.02 4.72
C LYS A 699 64.94 -36.62 5.39
N PRO A 700 63.79 -36.17 5.91
CA PRO A 700 63.64 -34.83 6.46
C PRO A 700 64.09 -34.78 7.94
N TYR A 701 65.39 -34.92 8.20
CA TYR A 701 65.94 -34.94 9.56
C TYR A 701 65.57 -33.70 10.41
N MET A 702 65.30 -32.56 9.77
CA MET A 702 64.86 -31.33 10.44
C MET A 702 63.39 -31.35 10.92
N GLN A 703 62.56 -32.26 10.43
CA GLN A 703 61.14 -32.38 10.81
C GLN A 703 60.91 -33.38 11.95
N LEU A 704 61.85 -34.31 12.17
CA LEU A 704 61.83 -35.31 13.23
C LEU A 704 61.65 -34.73 14.64
N PRO A 705 62.41 -33.69 15.05
CA PRO A 705 62.23 -33.07 16.37
C PRO A 705 60.84 -32.44 16.54
N ARG A 706 60.24 -31.93 15.46
CA ARG A 706 58.90 -31.30 15.50
C ARG A 706 57.79 -32.33 15.60
N LEU A 707 57.90 -33.44 14.88
CA LEU A 707 56.98 -34.58 14.99
C LEU A 707 57.01 -35.17 16.39
N SER A 708 58.22 -35.38 16.94
CA SER A 708 58.39 -35.84 18.32
C SER A 708 57.82 -34.85 19.33
N ASN A 709 58.12 -33.55 19.19
CA ASN A 709 57.62 -32.53 20.11
C ASN A 709 56.09 -32.41 20.06
N ALA A 710 55.47 -32.50 18.88
CA ALA A 710 54.02 -32.46 18.75
C ALA A 710 53.33 -33.68 19.38
N LEU A 711 53.96 -34.87 19.28
CA LEU A 711 53.50 -36.09 19.94
C LEU A 711 53.54 -35.93 21.48
N GLU A 712 54.65 -35.43 22.02
CA GLU A 712 54.79 -35.23 23.48
C GLU A 712 53.88 -34.12 24.01
N LEU A 713 53.75 -33.00 23.28
CA LEU A 713 52.84 -31.90 23.65
C LEU A 713 51.37 -32.35 23.67
N MET A 714 50.98 -33.26 22.78
CA MET A 714 49.63 -33.83 22.75
C MET A 714 49.35 -34.66 24.01
N LEU A 715 50.30 -35.52 24.43
CA LEU A 715 50.15 -36.37 25.62
C LEU A 715 50.04 -35.55 26.92
N VAL A 716 50.63 -34.35 26.96
CA VAL A 716 50.59 -33.46 28.14
C VAL A 716 49.29 -32.63 28.24
N THR A 717 48.55 -32.42 27.14
CA THR A 717 47.52 -31.35 27.06
C THR A 717 46.05 -31.78 27.23
N ARG A 718 45.68 -33.08 27.21
CA ARG A 718 44.30 -33.57 27.50
C ARG A 718 44.27 -34.99 28.10
N SER A 719 43.40 -35.24 29.08
CA SER A 719 43.42 -36.42 29.98
C SER A 719 42.20 -37.36 29.90
N ASP A 720 41.40 -37.34 28.84
CA ASP A 720 40.13 -38.08 28.84
C ASP A 720 40.28 -39.60 28.55
N ASN A 721 41.40 -40.04 27.97
CA ASN A 721 41.75 -41.46 27.74
C ASN A 721 43.28 -41.66 27.54
N PRO A 722 44.09 -41.51 28.59
CA PRO A 722 45.56 -41.51 28.48
C PRO A 722 46.11 -42.84 27.94
N ASP A 723 45.62 -43.97 28.45
CA ASP A 723 46.15 -45.31 28.12
C ASP A 723 45.99 -45.66 26.63
N GLY A 724 44.84 -45.29 26.03
CA GLY A 724 44.57 -45.54 24.61
C GLY A 724 45.43 -44.69 23.67
N TYR A 725 45.76 -43.46 24.07
CA TYR A 725 46.62 -42.58 23.29
C TYR A 725 48.10 -42.92 23.46
N GLU A 726 48.53 -43.38 24.64
CA GLU A 726 49.89 -43.85 24.87
C GLU A 726 50.23 -45.08 24.02
N ALA A 727 49.31 -46.04 23.90
CA ALA A 727 49.49 -47.21 23.04
C ALA A 727 49.69 -46.83 21.57
N LYS A 728 48.87 -45.90 21.04
CA LYS A 728 49.01 -45.39 19.66
C LYS A 728 50.31 -44.57 19.49
N ALA A 729 50.67 -43.77 20.49
CA ALA A 729 51.89 -42.97 20.48
C ALA A 729 53.16 -43.85 20.50
N ALA A 730 53.16 -44.99 21.20
CA ALA A 730 54.28 -45.93 21.22
C ALA A 730 54.63 -46.46 19.82
N ILE A 731 53.62 -46.84 19.04
CA ILE A 731 53.77 -47.28 17.64
C ILE A 731 54.40 -46.16 16.78
N ILE A 732 53.98 -44.92 17.00
CA ILE A 732 54.52 -43.77 16.26
C ILE A 732 55.97 -43.48 16.70
N ARG A 733 56.31 -43.61 17.99
CA ARG A 733 57.68 -43.44 18.49
C ARG A 733 58.63 -44.46 17.86
N GLU A 734 58.21 -45.71 17.69
CA GLU A 734 59.00 -46.73 16.98
C GLU A 734 59.28 -46.31 15.52
N LYS A 735 58.27 -45.79 14.82
CA LYS A 735 58.45 -45.25 13.45
C LYS A 735 59.41 -44.06 13.40
N LEU A 736 59.33 -43.15 14.38
CA LEU A 736 60.25 -42.02 14.49
C LEU A 736 61.68 -42.49 14.80
N MET A 737 61.87 -43.52 15.64
CA MET A 737 63.17 -44.14 15.89
C MET A 737 63.78 -44.78 14.64
N MET A 738 62.97 -45.37 13.75
CA MET A 738 63.47 -45.90 12.46
C MET A 738 63.89 -44.80 11.46
N LEU A 739 63.48 -43.56 11.68
CA LEU A 739 63.87 -42.41 10.85
C LEU A 739 65.21 -41.80 11.28
N LEU A 740 65.53 -41.87 12.58
CA LEU A 740 66.85 -41.60 13.15
C LEU A 740 67.85 -42.68 12.70
#